data_AF-A0A939S0M5-F1
#
_entry.id   AF-A0A939S0M5-F1
#
_cell.length_a   1.000
_cell.length_b   1.000
_cell.length_c   1.000
_cell.angle_alpha   90.00
_cell.angle_beta   90.00
_cell.angle_gamma   90.00
#
_symmetry.space_group_name_H-M   'P 1'
#
loop_
_entity.id
_entity.type
_entity.pdbx_description
1 polymer ?
#
loop_
_entity_poly.entity_id
_entity_poly.type
_entity_poly.pdbx_seq_one_letter_code
_entity_poly.pdbx_strand_id
1 'polypeptide(L)'
;MTQRIRRIEIQGFRGFGTSPQSITLPDTVAAIWGGNSQGKTSLAEAIEFLLTGHIARRDLLASAKDEFSQALRNAHIPPSVPLYVGAEFTCADGKIRKLRRTLASDYDGNAACTSRLEIDGKPCTEADIEDQIGIRLQHPPLRAPVLAQHTLGYVFTASPTDRAAYFRAVLDTQDLEDFRSAVACLSAELDPPDMTVIAELDTLGNIGGLANDVRALQGAPTLIELERSLAASVETLLTSIGVAAAPSRVERINQLAEALENRRKLEFPLDLFTRKPFPAIDRLDGQLAEKIEAFQKERDAVTEETRRLVALFESALAVPAVHDCKAPMDCPLCGSPVSLTPERVTHIRKQVEANQNYQDAERTLSTGLTFMDTKVQVLIRGAEQAKPKFMQITGAERRQQGFRVDRITALAANPIGTKAWLLASGKLWRETQKFLRACEVIRECIKAALADLGGWKNTNSLVDRLSRFEQMHADLDAVHAEYAAAAQPLAQAIKPAVDQSAQTRGWEELLIVAADPARLFKALQLFRLHAEKVAAIGRAVKEIDVANGKVADEKFGDLSDDVLDWWERLRPGESTFFSSVRRRSAKARRTIDLKVALSANDDRSNPQIRDAVAVFSQSQLHCLGLSLFLARAIDSGAGFVLLDDPVLTSDDDFRPNFASSVIEALLDAGIQVIVLTQDYSTWKDIGHRWRHRGAAQFQLVRDNAVAGTEVRSQDDDLATMLVQAKPFILSHDGDQRKEGATRLRRTIERFCKELLVKSRHANGDNTAMITDYDGKNYGDFSAQALALLTRNPAHKGKLTAAYNYVTPGPHDDTPPSSSQLKVALGDLKGLKKDYLG
;
A
#
# COMPACT_ATOMS: atom_id res chain seq x y z
N MET A 1 -16.10 29.80 25.34
CA MET A 1 -14.75 30.40 25.54
C MET A 1 -13.81 29.73 24.56
N THR A 2 -12.88 30.46 23.95
CA THR A 2 -11.86 29.89 23.06
C THR A 2 -10.74 29.22 23.86
N GLN A 3 -10.16 28.18 23.31
CA GLN A 3 -9.12 27.36 23.92
C GLN A 3 -7.78 28.09 23.97
N ARG A 4 -7.16 28.18 25.16
CA ARG A 4 -5.93 28.97 25.39
C ARG A 4 -4.86 28.17 26.11
N ILE A 5 -3.59 28.41 25.79
CA ILE A 5 -2.46 27.83 26.51
C ILE A 5 -2.24 28.64 27.79
N ARG A 6 -2.40 28.01 28.94
CA ARG A 6 -2.13 28.61 30.25
C ARG A 6 -0.68 28.43 30.68
N ARG A 7 -0.11 27.26 30.39
CA ARG A 7 1.26 26.92 30.82
C ARG A 7 1.91 25.99 29.82
N ILE A 8 3.21 26.17 29.60
CA ILE A 8 4.07 25.28 28.80
C ILE A 8 5.14 24.69 29.72
N GLU A 9 5.43 23.40 29.56
CA GLU A 9 6.53 22.69 30.23
C GLU A 9 7.37 21.92 29.20
N ILE A 10 8.69 22.11 29.21
CA ILE A 10 9.60 21.46 28.24
C ILE A 10 10.83 20.91 28.95
N GLN A 11 11.23 19.69 28.60
CA GLN A 11 12.47 19.08 29.05
C GLN A 11 13.10 18.26 27.91
N GLY A 12 14.42 18.42 27.73
CA GLY A 12 15.23 17.61 26.82
C GLY A 12 14.94 17.74 25.32
N PHE A 13 14.03 18.64 24.91
CA PHE A 13 13.70 18.90 23.51
C PHE A 13 14.70 19.91 22.91
N ARG A 14 15.45 19.49 21.89
CA ARG A 14 16.41 20.32 21.14
C ARG A 14 17.32 21.17 22.03
N GLY A 15 17.06 22.48 22.08
CA GLY A 15 17.86 23.43 22.85
C GLY A 15 17.62 23.38 24.37
N PHE A 16 16.60 22.66 24.85
CA PHE A 16 16.27 22.52 26.27
C PHE A 16 17.03 21.36 26.90
N GLY A 17 17.54 21.56 28.12
CA GLY A 17 18.46 20.63 28.78
C GLY A 17 17.77 19.67 29.75
N THR A 18 18.53 19.25 30.77
CA THR A 18 18.08 18.27 31.76
C THR A 18 17.07 18.82 32.76
N SER A 19 17.06 20.12 33.03
CA SER A 19 16.11 20.75 33.96
C SER A 19 14.82 21.13 33.23
N PRO A 20 13.63 20.69 33.69
CA PRO A 20 12.36 21.15 33.14
C PRO A 20 12.25 22.67 33.20
N GLN A 21 11.83 23.30 32.11
CA GLN A 21 11.48 24.71 32.05
C GLN A 21 9.98 24.88 31.95
N SER A 22 9.43 25.87 32.65
CA SER A 22 8.00 26.17 32.63
C SER A 22 7.72 27.64 32.34
N ILE A 23 6.72 27.91 31.52
CA ILE A 23 6.26 29.26 31.17
C ILE A 23 4.77 29.34 31.46
N THR A 24 4.35 30.27 32.32
CA THR A 24 2.93 30.57 32.54
C THR A 24 2.56 31.74 31.65
N LEU A 25 1.60 31.54 30.76
CA LEU A 25 1.20 32.52 29.75
C LEU A 25 -0.04 33.29 30.18
N PRO A 26 -0.18 34.57 29.77
CA PRO A 26 -1.41 35.33 29.93
C PRO A 26 -2.45 34.86 28.91
N ASP A 27 -3.72 35.10 29.20
CA ASP A 27 -4.83 34.78 28.28
C ASP A 27 -4.86 35.65 27.01
N THR A 28 -4.01 36.69 26.94
CA THR A 28 -3.94 37.66 25.84
C THR A 28 -2.69 37.48 24.99
N VAL A 29 -1.62 38.24 25.26
CA VAL A 29 -0.39 38.24 24.45
C VAL A 29 0.86 37.99 25.29
N ALA A 30 1.72 37.10 24.82
CA ALA A 30 3.05 36.87 25.39
C ALA A 30 4.13 37.21 24.36
N ALA A 31 5.09 38.04 24.75
CA ALA A 31 6.29 38.32 23.96
C ALA A 31 7.51 37.65 24.59
N ILE A 32 8.15 36.76 23.85
CA ILE A 32 9.31 35.98 24.30
C ILE A 32 10.53 36.38 23.48
N TRP A 33 11.48 37.03 24.13
CA TRP A 33 12.72 37.43 23.47
C TRP A 33 13.80 36.36 23.60
N GLY A 34 14.57 36.16 22.55
CA GLY A 34 15.79 35.36 22.62
C GLY A 34 16.74 35.70 21.49
N GLY A 35 18.03 35.89 21.79
CA GLY A 35 19.04 36.06 20.76
C GLY A 35 19.18 34.84 19.82
N ASN A 36 20.08 34.94 18.85
CA ASN A 36 20.42 33.81 18.01
C ASN A 36 20.91 32.61 18.84
N SER A 37 20.44 31.42 18.48
CA SER A 37 20.81 30.16 19.13
C SER A 37 20.44 30.06 20.62
N GLN A 38 19.45 30.83 21.07
CA GLN A 38 18.93 30.81 22.45
C GLN A 38 17.70 29.91 22.64
N GLY A 39 17.25 29.19 21.61
CA GLY A 39 16.16 28.21 21.74
C GLY A 39 14.75 28.67 21.35
N LYS A 40 14.59 29.80 20.64
CA LYS A 40 13.29 30.28 20.12
C LYS A 40 12.59 29.26 19.22
N THR A 41 13.19 28.91 18.08
CA THR A 41 12.64 27.92 17.16
C THR A 41 12.45 26.56 17.84
N SER A 42 13.33 26.17 18.77
CA SER A 42 13.15 24.96 19.58
C SER A 42 11.87 25.00 20.42
N LEU A 43 11.49 26.16 20.95
CA LEU A 43 10.24 26.34 21.70
C LEU A 43 9.02 26.28 20.78
N ALA A 44 9.07 26.90 19.60
CA ALA A 44 7.99 26.82 18.62
C ALA A 44 7.74 25.38 18.15
N GLU A 45 8.81 24.69 17.72
CA GLU A 45 8.76 23.30 17.28
C GLU A 45 8.40 22.34 18.42
N ALA A 46 8.68 22.68 19.69
CA ALA A 46 8.24 21.89 20.83
C ALA A 46 6.70 21.87 20.94
N ILE A 47 6.04 23.01 20.72
CA ILE A 47 4.57 23.09 20.71
C ILE A 47 3.98 22.40 19.48
N GLU A 48 4.62 22.54 18.33
CA GLU A 48 4.23 21.78 17.14
C GLU A 48 4.34 20.27 17.36
N PHE A 49 5.45 19.81 17.95
CA PHE A 49 5.65 18.41 18.33
C PHE A 49 4.61 17.94 19.35
N LEU A 50 4.32 18.74 20.39
CA LEU A 50 3.29 18.43 21.39
C LEU A 50 1.96 18.06 20.73
N LEU A 51 1.51 18.90 19.79
CA LEU A 51 0.22 18.74 19.13
C LEU A 51 0.23 17.64 18.07
N THR A 52 1.29 17.55 17.27
CA THR A 52 1.26 16.78 16.00
C THR A 52 2.17 15.55 15.99
N GLY A 53 3.05 15.40 16.98
CA GLY A 53 4.08 14.36 17.00
C GLY A 53 5.19 14.56 15.96
N HIS A 54 5.16 15.65 15.21
CA HIS A 54 6.07 15.93 14.10
C HIS A 54 6.54 17.39 14.16
N ILE A 55 7.47 17.73 13.28
CA ILE A 55 7.89 19.12 13.05
C ILE A 55 7.78 19.42 11.56
N ALA A 56 7.06 20.47 11.19
CA ALA A 56 6.81 20.82 9.79
C ALA A 56 8.13 21.10 9.05
N ARG A 57 9.17 21.55 9.77
CA ARG A 57 10.51 21.74 9.23
C ARG A 57 11.05 20.52 8.50
N ARG A 58 10.87 19.33 9.06
CA ARG A 58 11.35 18.08 8.47
C ARG A 58 10.53 17.72 7.23
N ASP A 59 9.23 17.93 7.27
CA ASP A 59 8.34 17.54 6.18
C ASP A 59 8.40 18.51 4.99
N LEU A 60 8.70 19.79 5.25
CA LEU A 60 8.70 20.86 4.25
C LEU A 60 10.08 21.19 3.67
N LEU A 61 11.14 21.13 4.48
CA LEU A 61 12.45 21.68 4.10
C LEU A 61 13.57 20.65 4.03
N ALA A 62 13.36 19.43 4.50
CA ALA A 62 14.37 18.39 4.38
C ALA A 62 14.56 18.02 2.91
N SER A 63 15.80 18.10 2.41
CA SER A 63 16.09 17.58 1.07
C SER A 63 16.03 16.05 1.08
N ALA A 64 16.51 15.45 2.18
CA ALA A 64 16.32 14.07 2.53
C ALA A 64 15.94 13.95 4.03
N LYS A 65 15.01 13.05 4.35
CA LYS A 65 14.42 12.96 5.71
C LYS A 65 15.41 12.55 6.79
N ASP A 66 16.53 11.93 6.40
CA ASP A 66 17.63 11.49 7.25
C ASP A 66 18.48 12.64 7.81
N GLU A 67 18.46 13.81 7.18
CA GLU A 67 19.09 15.04 7.71
C GLU A 67 18.56 15.43 9.10
N PHE A 68 17.37 14.94 9.47
CA PHE A 68 16.73 15.14 10.77
C PHE A 68 16.89 13.96 11.73
N SER A 69 17.76 12.99 11.44
CA SER A 69 18.02 11.86 12.34
C SER A 69 18.51 12.35 13.71
N GLN A 70 17.89 11.84 14.79
CA GLN A 70 18.18 12.25 16.17
C GLN A 70 18.03 13.77 16.43
N ALA A 71 17.16 14.46 15.68
CA ALA A 71 17.06 15.92 15.74
C ALA A 71 16.06 16.47 16.79
N LEU A 72 15.30 15.63 17.50
CA LEU A 72 14.37 16.11 18.53
C LEU A 72 15.04 16.15 19.91
N ARG A 73 15.81 15.13 20.28
CA ARG A 73 16.51 15.06 21.56
C ARG A 73 17.70 16.00 21.61
N ASN A 74 17.88 16.65 22.76
CA ASN A 74 19.12 17.37 23.04
C ASN A 74 20.30 16.37 23.02
N ALA A 75 21.23 16.57 22.10
CA ALA A 75 22.36 15.65 21.90
C ALA A 75 23.32 15.55 23.11
N HIS A 76 23.24 16.50 24.05
CA HIS A 76 24.13 16.56 25.22
C HIS A 76 23.52 15.98 26.50
N ILE A 77 22.28 15.48 26.48
CA ILE A 77 21.65 14.84 27.63
C ILE A 77 21.63 13.31 27.47
N PRO A 78 21.81 12.54 28.55
CA PRO A 78 21.80 11.09 28.45
C PRO A 78 20.39 10.57 28.08
N PRO A 79 20.29 9.40 27.41
CA PRO A 79 19.00 8.81 27.05
C PRO A 79 18.06 8.53 28.24
N SER A 80 18.62 8.42 29.45
CA SER A 80 17.86 8.24 30.70
C SER A 80 17.03 9.46 31.10
N VAL A 81 17.36 10.65 30.60
CA VAL A 81 16.55 11.86 30.84
C VAL A 81 15.39 11.84 29.85
N PRO A 82 14.13 11.92 30.33
CA PRO A 82 12.98 11.93 29.44
C PRO A 82 12.96 13.22 28.61
N LEU A 83 12.61 13.09 27.33
CA LEU A 83 12.21 14.21 26.50
C LEU A 83 10.69 14.28 26.51
N TYR A 84 10.14 15.39 26.97
CA TYR A 84 8.72 15.66 26.81
C TYR A 84 8.46 17.14 26.64
N VAL A 85 7.30 17.40 26.04
CA VAL A 85 6.66 18.71 26.01
C VAL A 85 5.29 18.53 26.64
N GLY A 86 4.84 19.49 27.42
CA GLY A 86 3.51 19.52 27.98
C GLY A 86 2.93 20.93 27.97
N ALA A 87 1.61 21.02 27.92
CA ALA A 87 0.92 22.29 28.09
C ALA A 87 -0.40 22.09 28.85
N GLU A 88 -0.75 23.09 29.64
CA GLU A 88 -2.07 23.20 30.27
C GLU A 88 -2.94 24.10 29.41
N PHE A 89 -4.11 23.61 29.03
CA PHE A 89 -5.06 24.33 28.20
C PHE A 89 -6.32 24.66 29.01
N THR A 90 -6.75 25.92 28.92
CA THR A 90 -8.12 26.28 29.25
C THR A 90 -8.99 25.87 28.07
N CYS A 91 -9.88 24.90 28.26
CA CYS A 91 -10.69 24.32 27.21
C CYS A 91 -12.02 25.10 27.05
N ALA A 92 -12.75 24.84 25.96
CA ALA A 92 -14.01 25.54 25.69
C ALA A 92 -15.10 25.31 26.76
N ASP A 93 -15.05 24.16 27.45
CA ASP A 93 -15.91 23.81 28.59
C ASP A 93 -15.47 24.44 29.93
N GLY A 94 -14.46 25.31 29.91
CA GLY A 94 -13.91 26.00 31.07
C GLY A 94 -13.01 25.13 31.95
N LYS A 95 -12.82 23.85 31.63
CA LYS A 95 -11.90 22.98 32.37
C LYS A 95 -10.47 23.19 31.93
N ILE A 96 -9.56 22.95 32.86
CA ILE A 96 -8.12 22.94 32.57
C ILE A 96 -7.71 21.49 32.34
N ARG A 97 -7.13 21.22 31.18
CA ARG A 97 -6.60 19.90 30.82
C ARG A 97 -5.12 19.99 30.54
N LYS A 98 -4.34 19.01 31.00
CA LYS A 98 -2.90 18.92 30.78
C LYS A 98 -2.60 17.94 29.65
N LEU A 99 -2.16 18.46 28.51
CA LEU A 99 -1.63 17.66 27.41
C LEU A 99 -0.13 17.43 27.62
N ARG A 100 0.34 16.21 27.41
CA ARG A 100 1.77 15.88 27.46
C ARG A 100 2.12 14.92 26.34
N ARG A 101 3.19 15.21 25.62
CA ARG A 101 3.80 14.29 24.67
C ARG A 101 5.23 13.97 25.08
N THR A 102 5.52 12.67 25.23
CA THR A 102 6.84 12.15 25.63
C THR A 102 7.44 11.39 24.45
N LEU A 103 8.67 11.69 24.07
CA LEU A 103 9.36 10.99 22.98
C LEU A 103 9.71 9.56 23.43
N ALA A 104 9.38 8.58 22.60
CA ALA A 104 9.75 7.18 22.80
C ALA A 104 10.97 6.81 21.94
N SER A 105 10.97 7.17 20.65
CA SER A 105 12.13 7.06 19.77
C SER A 105 12.21 8.29 18.86
N ASP A 106 13.42 8.79 18.63
CA ASP A 106 13.67 9.93 17.75
C ASP A 106 13.56 9.52 16.28
N TYR A 107 13.68 10.48 15.37
CA TYR A 107 13.85 10.20 13.94
C TYR A 107 15.09 9.34 13.70
N ASP A 108 14.97 8.39 12.78
CA ASP A 108 16.08 7.52 12.38
C ASP A 108 16.05 7.29 10.87
N GLY A 109 16.93 7.97 10.15
CA GLY A 109 16.90 8.01 8.69
C GLY A 109 15.54 8.46 8.15
N ASN A 110 14.88 7.61 7.36
CA ASN A 110 13.54 7.88 6.84
C ASN A 110 12.42 7.61 7.86
N ALA A 111 12.68 6.89 8.95
CA ALA A 111 11.68 6.55 9.95
C ALA A 111 11.20 7.81 10.68
N ALA A 112 9.88 7.93 10.87
CA ALA A 112 9.29 8.95 11.73
C ALA A 112 9.59 8.64 13.19
N CYS A 113 9.68 9.68 14.03
CA CYS A 113 9.80 9.50 15.48
C CYS A 113 8.51 8.88 16.05
N THR A 114 8.63 8.20 17.18
CA THR A 114 7.48 7.69 17.94
C THR A 114 7.38 8.38 19.30
N SER A 115 6.15 8.63 19.74
CA SER A 115 5.88 9.34 20.99
C SER A 115 4.63 8.80 21.68
N ARG A 116 4.53 9.04 22.99
CA ARG A 116 3.34 8.78 23.79
C ARG A 116 2.64 10.09 24.08
N LEU A 117 1.34 10.17 23.77
CA LEU A 117 0.49 11.32 24.03
C LEU A 117 -0.46 11.02 25.19
N GLU A 118 -0.59 11.96 26.13
CA GLU A 118 -1.41 11.84 27.32
C GLU A 118 -2.22 13.12 27.58
N ILE A 119 -3.49 12.98 27.97
CA ILE A 119 -4.34 14.05 28.51
C ILE A 119 -4.61 13.71 29.98
N ASP A 120 -4.27 14.62 30.89
CA ASP A 120 -4.38 14.45 32.35
C ASP A 120 -3.74 13.14 32.84
N GLY A 121 -2.62 12.75 32.22
CA GLY A 121 -1.86 11.54 32.52
C GLY A 121 -2.45 10.24 31.96
N LYS A 122 -3.54 10.29 31.19
CA LYS A 122 -4.13 9.12 30.51
C LYS A 122 -3.70 9.08 29.05
N PRO A 123 -3.30 7.92 28.50
CA PRO A 123 -2.98 7.79 27.07
C PRO A 123 -4.15 8.22 26.18
N CYS A 124 -3.85 8.91 25.09
CA CYS A 124 -4.84 9.41 24.12
C CYS A 124 -4.24 9.46 22.70
N THR A 125 -5.08 9.81 21.73
CA THR A 125 -4.73 9.99 20.31
C THR A 125 -4.79 11.46 19.91
N GLU A 126 -4.35 11.78 18.69
CA GLU A 126 -4.44 13.16 18.18
C GLU A 126 -5.88 13.62 17.93
N ALA A 127 -6.81 12.69 17.66
CA ALA A 127 -8.24 13.01 17.55
C ALA A 127 -8.81 13.49 18.89
N ASP A 128 -8.34 12.93 20.00
CA ASP A 128 -8.76 13.35 21.35
C ASP A 128 -8.36 14.80 21.68
N ILE A 129 -7.37 15.38 20.98
CA ILE A 129 -7.00 16.79 21.16
C ILE A 129 -8.16 17.69 20.71
N GLU A 130 -8.77 17.41 19.56
CA GLU A 130 -9.92 18.15 19.10
C GLU A 130 -11.13 17.89 20.00
N ASP A 131 -11.43 16.61 20.28
CA ASP A 131 -12.61 16.21 21.05
C ASP A 131 -12.61 16.71 22.51
N GLN A 132 -11.45 16.72 23.18
CA GLN A 132 -11.36 17.02 24.61
C GLN A 132 -10.79 18.41 24.91
N ILE A 133 -9.88 18.94 24.08
CA ILE A 133 -9.26 20.26 24.30
C ILE A 133 -9.91 21.32 23.39
N GLY A 134 -10.46 20.93 22.24
CA GLY A 134 -11.08 21.83 21.27
C GLY A 134 -10.10 22.40 20.25
N ILE A 135 -8.90 21.83 20.10
CA ILE A 135 -7.92 22.29 19.09
C ILE A 135 -8.04 21.39 17.86
N ARG A 136 -8.64 21.93 16.80
CA ARG A 136 -8.71 21.28 15.49
C ARG A 136 -7.32 21.27 14.84
N LEU A 137 -6.77 20.08 14.60
CA LEU A 137 -5.51 19.92 13.87
C LEU A 137 -5.81 19.89 12.38
N GLN A 138 -5.10 20.73 11.62
CA GLN A 138 -5.28 20.84 10.18
C GLN A 138 -4.55 19.71 9.44
N HIS A 139 -4.83 19.57 8.14
CA HIS A 139 -4.13 18.62 7.28
C HIS A 139 -2.64 18.99 7.10
N PRO A 140 -1.75 17.99 6.92
CA PRO A 140 -0.34 18.22 6.59
C PRO A 140 -0.19 19.11 5.34
N PRO A 141 0.89 19.90 5.25
CA PRO A 141 2.08 19.87 6.10
C PRO A 141 2.04 20.83 7.30
N LEU A 142 1.15 21.82 7.32
CA LEU A 142 0.99 22.77 8.43
C LEU A 142 -0.26 22.41 9.23
N ARG A 143 -0.07 21.64 10.31
CA ARG A 143 -1.18 21.06 11.09
C ARG A 143 -1.54 21.88 12.34
N ALA A 144 -0.53 22.42 13.02
CA ALA A 144 -0.70 23.17 14.26
C ALA A 144 -0.81 24.69 13.99
N PRO A 145 -1.42 25.47 14.91
CA PRO A 145 -1.43 26.94 14.84
C PRO A 145 -0.07 27.52 15.28
N VAL A 146 1.00 26.99 14.72
CA VAL A 146 2.39 27.38 14.95
C VAL A 146 3.00 27.79 13.61
N LEU A 147 3.44 29.03 13.52
CA LEU A 147 4.16 29.53 12.36
C LEU A 147 5.64 29.61 12.67
N ALA A 148 6.41 28.70 12.09
CA ALA A 148 7.86 28.75 12.19
C ALA A 148 8.44 29.71 11.14
N GLN A 149 9.53 30.41 11.48
CA GLN A 149 10.18 31.38 10.59
C GLN A 149 10.47 30.82 9.18
N HIS A 150 10.84 29.55 9.12
CA HIS A 150 11.29 28.88 7.89
C HIS A 150 10.14 28.32 7.04
N THR A 151 8.91 28.22 7.57
CA THR A 151 7.75 27.73 6.80
C THR A 151 7.06 28.84 6.00
N LEU A 152 7.25 30.11 6.39
CA LEU A 152 6.70 31.30 5.73
C LEU A 152 7.04 31.39 4.24
N GLY A 153 8.27 31.02 3.86
CA GLY A 153 8.73 31.08 2.47
C GLY A 153 8.35 29.88 1.61
N TYR A 154 7.92 28.77 2.22
CA TYR A 154 7.81 27.46 1.55
C TYR A 154 6.87 27.50 0.34
N VAL A 155 5.70 28.12 0.48
CA VAL A 155 4.68 28.15 -0.59
C VAL A 155 5.18 28.79 -1.88
N PHE A 156 6.15 29.70 -1.79
CA PHE A 156 6.70 30.43 -2.93
C PHE A 156 7.79 29.66 -3.68
N THR A 157 8.51 28.78 -2.99
CA THR A 157 9.60 27.96 -3.56
C THR A 157 9.18 26.52 -3.87
N ALA A 158 8.06 26.06 -3.31
CA ALA A 158 7.52 24.73 -3.52
C ALA A 158 7.21 24.43 -5.01
N SER A 159 7.38 23.15 -5.39
CA SER A 159 6.99 22.64 -6.70
C SER A 159 5.48 22.82 -6.93
N PRO A 160 4.97 22.81 -8.18
CA PRO A 160 3.53 22.90 -8.42
C PRO A 160 2.73 21.84 -7.67
N THR A 161 3.22 20.59 -7.62
CA THR A 161 2.55 19.49 -6.91
C THR A 161 2.46 19.76 -5.41
N ASP A 162 3.56 20.18 -4.80
CA ASP A 162 3.60 20.42 -3.35
C ASP A 162 2.82 21.67 -2.95
N ARG A 163 2.86 22.72 -3.77
CA ARG A 163 2.05 23.93 -3.60
C ARG A 163 0.56 23.61 -3.70
N ALA A 164 0.17 22.74 -4.62
CA ALA A 164 -1.22 22.27 -4.70
C ALA A 164 -1.62 21.40 -3.52
N ALA A 165 -0.71 20.60 -2.95
CA ALA A 165 -0.95 19.88 -1.71
C ALA A 165 -1.12 20.83 -0.53
N TYR A 166 -0.24 21.84 -0.41
CA TYR A 166 -0.34 22.90 0.59
C TYR A 166 -1.71 23.58 0.55
N PHE A 167 -2.14 24.10 -0.61
CA PHE A 167 -3.42 24.79 -0.68
C PHE A 167 -4.63 23.86 -0.55
N ARG A 168 -4.56 22.59 -0.97
CA ARG A 168 -5.64 21.63 -0.66
C ARG A 168 -5.84 21.46 0.84
N ALA A 169 -4.74 21.44 1.60
CA ALA A 169 -4.77 21.40 3.06
C ALA A 169 -5.23 22.73 3.68
N VAL A 170 -4.89 23.87 3.06
CA VAL A 170 -5.38 25.20 3.49
C VAL A 170 -6.88 25.34 3.30
N LEU A 171 -7.38 24.97 2.12
CA LEU A 171 -8.78 25.10 1.76
C LEU A 171 -9.67 23.98 2.32
N ASP A 172 -9.12 23.02 3.07
CA ASP A 172 -9.86 21.88 3.60
C ASP A 172 -10.66 21.14 2.52
N THR A 173 -9.96 20.76 1.43
CA THR A 173 -10.56 20.09 0.24
C THR A 173 -10.00 18.69 -0.01
N GLN A 174 -9.31 18.11 0.98
CA GLN A 174 -8.65 16.81 0.82
C GLN A 174 -9.65 15.68 0.55
N ASP A 175 -10.77 15.65 1.28
CA ASP A 175 -11.82 14.64 1.14
C ASP A 175 -12.39 14.57 -0.29
N LEU A 176 -12.46 15.72 -0.99
CA LEU A 176 -12.93 15.79 -2.36
C LEU A 176 -11.97 15.11 -3.35
N GLU A 177 -10.66 15.22 -3.12
CA GLU A 177 -9.64 14.54 -3.91
C GLU A 177 -9.60 13.04 -3.59
N ASP A 178 -9.81 12.67 -2.33
CA ASP A 178 -9.87 11.28 -1.89
C ASP A 178 -11.07 10.56 -2.53
N PHE A 179 -12.26 11.19 -2.50
CA PHE A 179 -13.45 10.67 -3.19
C PHE A 179 -13.22 10.52 -4.71
N ARG A 180 -12.65 11.54 -5.35
CA ARG A 180 -12.31 11.51 -6.78
C ARG A 180 -11.33 10.38 -7.11
N SER A 181 -10.34 10.15 -6.24
CA SER A 181 -9.36 9.08 -6.40
C SER A 181 -9.98 7.70 -6.23
N ALA A 182 -10.86 7.51 -5.24
CA ALA A 182 -11.60 6.28 -5.05
C ALA A 182 -12.44 5.92 -6.30
N VAL A 183 -13.17 6.89 -6.87
CA VAL A 183 -13.96 6.68 -8.10
C VAL A 183 -13.07 6.32 -9.30
N ALA A 184 -11.89 6.93 -9.42
CA ALA A 184 -10.95 6.61 -10.50
C ALA A 184 -10.43 5.16 -10.42
N CYS A 185 -10.21 4.65 -9.19
CA CYS A 185 -9.75 3.29 -8.95
C CYS A 185 -10.79 2.21 -9.29
N LEU A 186 -12.10 2.52 -9.27
CA LEU A 186 -13.17 1.57 -9.61
C LEU A 186 -12.99 0.90 -10.99
N SER A 187 -12.35 1.60 -11.94
CA SER A 187 -12.09 1.04 -13.26
C SER A 187 -11.16 -0.17 -13.24
N ALA A 188 -10.24 -0.24 -12.27
CA ALA A 188 -9.32 -1.37 -12.09
C ALA A 188 -9.96 -2.54 -11.34
N GLU A 189 -11.08 -2.31 -10.65
CA GLU A 189 -11.85 -3.34 -9.94
C GLU A 189 -12.87 -4.06 -10.85
N LEU A 190 -13.06 -3.57 -12.08
CA LEU A 190 -13.92 -4.23 -13.06
C LEU A 190 -13.18 -5.41 -13.70
N ASP A 191 -13.66 -6.61 -13.43
CA ASP A 191 -13.16 -7.81 -14.11
C ASP A 191 -13.43 -7.72 -15.62
N PRO A 192 -12.38 -7.84 -16.47
CA PRO A 192 -12.59 -7.91 -17.90
C PRO A 192 -13.33 -9.21 -18.25
N PRO A 193 -14.25 -9.18 -19.24
CA PRO A 193 -14.90 -10.40 -19.72
C PRO A 193 -13.88 -11.35 -20.37
N ASP A 194 -14.26 -12.62 -20.53
CA ASP A 194 -13.45 -13.59 -21.28
C ASP A 194 -13.20 -13.08 -22.71
N MET A 195 -11.93 -12.81 -23.01
CA MET A 195 -11.48 -12.24 -24.28
C MET A 195 -11.19 -13.32 -25.33
N THR A 196 -11.31 -14.61 -25.02
CA THR A 196 -10.97 -15.71 -25.95
C THR A 196 -11.74 -15.60 -27.25
N VAL A 197 -13.06 -15.40 -27.17
CA VAL A 197 -13.94 -15.30 -28.35
C VAL A 197 -13.71 -13.99 -29.12
N ILE A 198 -13.31 -12.91 -28.43
CA ILE A 198 -12.96 -11.65 -29.09
C ILE A 198 -11.63 -11.79 -29.84
N ALA A 199 -10.66 -12.49 -29.25
CA ALA A 199 -9.39 -12.79 -29.91
C ALA A 199 -9.60 -13.69 -31.14
N GLU A 200 -10.47 -14.71 -31.06
CA GLU A 200 -10.91 -15.52 -32.22
C GLU A 200 -11.45 -14.61 -33.34
N LEU A 201 -12.32 -13.64 -33.00
CA LEU A 201 -12.85 -12.67 -33.97
C LEU A 201 -11.76 -11.77 -34.57
N ASP A 202 -10.79 -11.32 -33.79
CA ASP A 202 -9.69 -10.47 -34.26
C ASP A 202 -8.78 -11.23 -35.24
N THR A 203 -8.59 -12.55 -35.07
CA THR A 203 -7.79 -13.36 -36.01
C THR A 203 -8.39 -13.41 -37.42
N LEU A 204 -9.69 -13.17 -37.57
CA LEU A 204 -10.36 -13.12 -38.88
C LEU A 204 -9.82 -12.00 -39.78
N GLY A 205 -9.21 -10.96 -39.20
CA GLY A 205 -8.53 -9.91 -39.95
C GLY A 205 -7.36 -10.42 -40.81
N ASN A 206 -6.86 -11.63 -40.55
CA ASN A 206 -5.85 -12.28 -41.39
C ASN A 206 -6.41 -12.87 -42.69
N ILE A 207 -7.74 -13.00 -42.81
CA ILE A 207 -8.38 -13.49 -44.03
C ILE A 207 -8.51 -12.34 -45.03
N GLY A 208 -7.81 -12.45 -46.15
CA GLY A 208 -7.87 -11.46 -47.23
C GLY A 208 -9.31 -11.26 -47.72
N GLY A 209 -9.75 -10.00 -47.81
CA GLY A 209 -11.07 -9.63 -48.32
C GLY A 209 -12.19 -9.54 -47.27
N LEU A 210 -12.00 -10.03 -46.04
CA LEU A 210 -13.04 -10.03 -44.99
C LEU A 210 -13.02 -8.82 -44.04
N ALA A 211 -12.17 -7.81 -44.27
CA ALA A 211 -12.03 -6.67 -43.35
C ALA A 211 -13.33 -5.85 -43.15
N ASN A 212 -14.22 -5.83 -44.15
CA ASN A 212 -15.53 -5.19 -44.02
C ASN A 212 -16.50 -6.06 -43.22
N ASP A 213 -16.48 -7.37 -43.46
CA ASP A 213 -17.34 -8.32 -42.78
C ASP A 213 -16.98 -8.43 -41.28
N VAL A 214 -15.69 -8.42 -40.93
CA VAL A 214 -15.23 -8.39 -39.54
C VAL A 214 -15.74 -7.14 -38.81
N ARG A 215 -15.74 -5.97 -39.47
CA ARG A 215 -16.32 -4.74 -38.90
C ARG A 215 -17.84 -4.86 -38.71
N ALA A 216 -18.54 -5.48 -39.66
CA ALA A 216 -19.98 -5.73 -39.53
C ALA A 216 -20.29 -6.70 -38.37
N LEU A 217 -19.47 -7.74 -38.18
CA LEU A 217 -19.56 -8.67 -37.05
C LEU A 217 -19.36 -7.95 -35.71
N GLN A 218 -18.29 -7.16 -35.59
CA GLN A 218 -18.00 -6.38 -34.39
C GLN A 218 -19.09 -5.36 -34.05
N GLY A 219 -19.78 -4.82 -35.07
CA GLY A 219 -20.84 -3.82 -34.94
C GLY A 219 -22.27 -4.37 -34.84
N ALA A 220 -22.49 -5.67 -34.97
CA ALA A 220 -23.84 -6.24 -35.04
C ALA A 220 -24.67 -5.96 -33.77
N PRO A 221 -25.83 -5.29 -33.87
CA PRO A 221 -26.69 -4.96 -32.73
C PRO A 221 -27.57 -6.13 -32.28
N THR A 222 -27.91 -7.04 -33.20
CA THR A 222 -28.79 -8.19 -32.95
C THR A 222 -28.13 -9.50 -33.36
N LEU A 223 -28.57 -10.62 -32.76
CA LEU A 223 -28.11 -11.95 -33.14
C LEU A 223 -28.39 -12.26 -34.62
N ILE A 224 -29.55 -11.83 -35.14
CA ILE A 224 -29.95 -12.05 -36.54
C ILE A 224 -28.99 -11.35 -37.50
N GLU A 225 -28.58 -10.11 -37.19
CA GLU A 225 -27.62 -9.37 -38.02
C GLU A 225 -26.20 -9.95 -37.93
N LEU A 226 -25.81 -10.46 -36.75
CA LEU A 226 -24.55 -11.18 -36.58
C LEU A 226 -24.53 -12.46 -37.41
N GLU A 227 -25.60 -13.27 -37.35
CA GLU A 227 -25.73 -14.49 -38.13
C GLU A 227 -25.71 -14.23 -39.64
N ARG A 228 -26.38 -13.16 -40.09
CA ARG A 228 -26.33 -12.72 -41.49
C ARG A 228 -24.91 -12.33 -41.90
N SER A 229 -24.21 -11.59 -41.06
CA SER A 229 -22.84 -11.16 -41.32
C SER A 229 -21.87 -12.34 -41.33
N LEU A 230 -22.03 -13.32 -40.43
CA LEU A 230 -21.24 -14.55 -40.42
C LEU A 230 -21.49 -15.38 -41.68
N ALA A 231 -22.76 -15.51 -42.10
CA ALA A 231 -23.12 -16.21 -43.33
C ALA A 231 -22.50 -15.54 -44.57
N ALA A 232 -22.48 -14.19 -44.60
CA ALA A 232 -21.81 -13.42 -45.64
C ALA A 232 -20.30 -13.63 -45.61
N SER A 233 -19.64 -13.60 -44.44
CA SER A 233 -18.20 -13.88 -44.32
C SER A 233 -17.82 -15.24 -44.88
N VAL A 234 -18.58 -16.28 -44.54
CA VAL A 234 -18.34 -17.65 -45.04
C VAL A 234 -18.57 -17.72 -46.55
N GLU A 235 -19.62 -17.07 -47.06
CA GLU A 235 -19.93 -17.04 -48.49
C GLU A 235 -18.87 -16.28 -49.31
N THR A 236 -18.40 -15.13 -48.83
CA THR A 236 -17.29 -14.37 -49.41
C THR A 236 -16.03 -15.22 -49.47
N LEU A 237 -15.72 -15.94 -48.38
CA LEU A 237 -14.56 -16.82 -48.35
C LEU A 237 -14.69 -17.99 -49.35
N LEU A 238 -15.82 -18.71 -49.35
CA LEU A 238 -16.09 -19.81 -50.28
C LEU A 238 -16.02 -19.34 -51.75
N THR A 239 -16.58 -18.17 -52.05
CA THR A 239 -16.54 -17.60 -53.40
C THR A 239 -15.12 -17.22 -53.82
N SER A 240 -14.32 -16.64 -52.91
CA SER A 240 -12.92 -16.27 -53.21
C SER A 240 -12.04 -17.48 -53.55
N ILE A 241 -12.46 -18.68 -53.14
CA ILE A 241 -11.76 -19.94 -53.40
C ILE A 241 -12.40 -20.78 -54.52
N GLY A 242 -13.39 -20.24 -55.22
CA GLY A 242 -14.05 -20.89 -56.35
C GLY A 242 -15.08 -21.98 -55.97
N VAL A 243 -15.57 -21.98 -54.74
CA VAL A 243 -16.60 -22.92 -54.26
C VAL A 243 -17.95 -22.20 -54.20
N ALA A 244 -18.95 -22.75 -54.90
CA ALA A 244 -20.32 -22.22 -54.83
C ALA A 244 -20.93 -22.50 -53.44
N ALA A 245 -21.33 -21.45 -52.74
CA ALA A 245 -21.89 -21.55 -51.39
C ALA A 245 -23.25 -22.27 -51.40
N ALA A 246 -23.39 -23.27 -50.53
CA ALA A 246 -24.64 -24.00 -50.32
C ALA A 246 -25.73 -23.08 -49.71
N PRO A 247 -27.03 -23.42 -49.84
CA PRO A 247 -28.11 -22.57 -49.32
C PRO A 247 -28.20 -22.59 -47.79
N SER A 248 -27.90 -23.72 -47.13
CA SER A 248 -27.98 -23.85 -45.68
C SER A 248 -26.69 -23.42 -44.99
N ARG A 249 -26.81 -22.76 -43.84
CA ARG A 249 -25.66 -22.39 -42.99
C ARG A 249 -24.83 -23.59 -42.58
N VAL A 250 -25.46 -24.69 -42.18
CA VAL A 250 -24.76 -25.93 -41.77
C VAL A 250 -23.96 -26.50 -42.94
N GLU A 251 -24.54 -26.47 -44.14
CA GLU A 251 -23.88 -26.94 -45.36
C GLU A 251 -22.69 -26.05 -45.72
N ARG A 252 -22.81 -24.71 -45.62
CA ARG A 252 -21.69 -23.78 -45.85
C ARG A 252 -20.54 -23.99 -44.87
N ILE A 253 -20.84 -24.22 -43.59
CA ILE A 253 -19.82 -24.51 -42.56
C ILE A 253 -19.10 -25.82 -42.91
N ASN A 254 -19.84 -26.85 -43.31
CA ASN A 254 -19.25 -28.12 -43.74
C ASN A 254 -18.39 -27.95 -45.00
N GLN A 255 -18.84 -27.17 -45.98
CA GLN A 255 -18.06 -26.84 -47.19
C GLN A 255 -16.75 -26.12 -46.83
N LEU A 256 -16.80 -25.15 -45.90
CA LEU A 256 -15.60 -24.44 -45.45
C LEU A 256 -14.65 -25.37 -44.68
N ALA A 257 -15.17 -26.25 -43.82
CA ALA A 257 -14.38 -27.24 -43.10
C ALA A 257 -13.69 -28.22 -44.05
N GLU A 258 -14.40 -28.71 -45.07
CA GLU A 258 -13.85 -29.58 -46.10
C GLU A 258 -12.78 -28.85 -46.94
N ALA A 259 -13.04 -27.60 -47.34
CA ALA A 259 -12.09 -26.78 -48.08
C ALA A 259 -10.81 -26.48 -47.27
N LEU A 260 -10.95 -26.22 -45.97
CA LEU A 260 -9.83 -26.03 -45.04
C LEU A 260 -8.97 -27.29 -44.95
N GLU A 261 -9.59 -28.44 -44.71
CA GLU A 261 -8.88 -29.71 -44.57
C GLU A 261 -8.20 -30.13 -45.88
N ASN A 262 -8.89 -29.99 -47.02
CA ASN A 262 -8.33 -30.28 -48.33
C ASN A 262 -7.10 -29.40 -48.64
N ARG A 263 -7.16 -28.10 -48.33
CA ARG A 263 -6.02 -27.19 -48.50
C ARG A 263 -4.86 -27.53 -47.57
N ARG A 264 -5.13 -27.77 -46.28
CA ARG A 264 -4.10 -28.18 -45.32
C ARG A 264 -3.42 -29.47 -45.76
N LYS A 265 -4.20 -30.47 -46.21
CA LYS A 265 -3.71 -31.77 -46.65
C LYS A 265 -2.80 -31.70 -47.88
N LEU A 266 -3.02 -30.75 -48.79
CA LEU A 266 -2.11 -30.49 -49.92
C LEU A 266 -0.74 -29.99 -49.45
N GLU A 267 -0.68 -29.22 -48.36
CA GLU A 267 0.56 -28.69 -47.79
C GLU A 267 1.28 -29.67 -46.85
N PHE A 268 0.51 -30.26 -45.94
CA PHE A 268 0.99 -31.25 -44.97
C PHE A 268 -0.19 -32.01 -44.32
N PRO A 269 -0.15 -33.35 -44.23
CA PRO A 269 -1.26 -34.16 -43.68
C PRO A 269 -1.26 -34.11 -42.14
N LEU A 270 -1.82 -33.04 -41.58
CA LEU A 270 -1.94 -32.83 -40.13
C LEU A 270 -2.77 -33.93 -39.44
N ASP A 271 -3.75 -34.49 -40.15
CA ASP A 271 -4.61 -35.55 -39.63
C ASP A 271 -3.83 -36.81 -39.22
N LEU A 272 -2.64 -37.04 -39.78
CA LEU A 272 -1.80 -38.18 -39.44
C LEU A 272 -1.29 -38.16 -37.98
N PHE A 273 -1.25 -36.99 -37.34
CA PHE A 273 -0.93 -36.85 -35.93
C PHE A 273 -2.09 -37.23 -34.99
N THR A 274 -3.32 -37.34 -35.53
CA THR A 274 -4.52 -37.62 -34.72
C THR A 274 -4.50 -39.04 -34.14
N ARG A 275 -5.06 -39.19 -32.94
CA ARG A 275 -5.20 -40.46 -32.20
C ARG A 275 -6.41 -40.42 -31.28
N LYS A 276 -6.90 -41.58 -30.86
CA LYS A 276 -7.86 -41.67 -29.76
C LYS A 276 -7.15 -41.72 -28.40
N PRO A 277 -7.81 -41.35 -27.29
CA PRO A 277 -7.25 -41.59 -25.96
C PRO A 277 -7.06 -43.09 -25.73
N PHE A 278 -6.00 -43.46 -25.02
CA PHE A 278 -5.79 -44.82 -24.56
C PHE A 278 -6.85 -45.14 -23.51
N PRO A 279 -7.62 -46.25 -23.64
CA PRO A 279 -8.72 -46.51 -22.74
C PRO A 279 -8.21 -46.78 -21.32
N ALA A 280 -8.83 -46.13 -20.35
CA ALA A 280 -8.70 -46.50 -18.95
C ALA A 280 -9.19 -47.94 -18.75
N ILE A 281 -8.64 -48.61 -17.74
CA ILE A 281 -9.00 -49.97 -17.40
C ILE A 281 -9.48 -50.05 -15.95
N ASP A 282 -10.59 -50.73 -15.73
CA ASP A 282 -10.99 -51.18 -14.40
C ASP A 282 -10.22 -52.45 -14.04
N ARG A 283 -9.95 -52.65 -12.74
CA ARG A 283 -9.23 -53.81 -12.19
C ARG A 283 -9.58 -55.12 -12.91
N LEU A 284 -8.58 -55.74 -13.53
CA LEU A 284 -8.74 -56.93 -14.38
C LEU A 284 -8.72 -58.22 -13.57
N ASP A 285 -8.07 -58.20 -12.41
CA ASP A 285 -7.89 -59.38 -11.56
C ASP A 285 -9.23 -59.96 -11.07
N GLY A 286 -10.21 -59.10 -10.77
CA GLY A 286 -11.58 -59.45 -10.39
C GLY A 286 -11.68 -60.63 -9.42
N GLN A 287 -12.84 -61.28 -9.43
CA GLN A 287 -13.05 -62.57 -8.74
C GLN A 287 -12.53 -63.75 -9.59
N LEU A 288 -11.75 -63.53 -10.65
CA LEU A 288 -11.35 -64.64 -11.53
C LEU A 288 -10.41 -65.60 -10.81
N ALA A 289 -9.48 -65.08 -10.01
CA ALA A 289 -8.62 -65.90 -9.15
C ALA A 289 -9.47 -66.73 -8.17
N GLU A 290 -10.44 -66.11 -7.50
CA GLU A 290 -11.36 -66.79 -6.57
C GLU A 290 -12.22 -67.86 -7.28
N LYS A 291 -12.68 -67.58 -8.50
CA LYS A 291 -13.44 -68.54 -9.34
C LYS A 291 -12.58 -69.71 -9.79
N ILE A 292 -11.30 -69.48 -10.08
CA ILE A 292 -10.33 -70.53 -10.41
C ILE A 292 -10.09 -71.41 -9.18
N GLU A 293 -9.88 -70.81 -8.01
CA GLU A 293 -9.69 -71.54 -6.74
C GLU A 293 -10.94 -72.35 -6.35
N ALA A 294 -12.13 -71.78 -6.46
CA ALA A 294 -13.39 -72.46 -6.19
C ALA A 294 -13.61 -73.65 -7.13
N PHE A 295 -13.35 -73.48 -8.44
CA PHE A 295 -13.43 -74.57 -9.40
C PHE A 295 -12.42 -75.68 -9.11
N GLN A 296 -11.17 -75.34 -8.77
CA GLN A 296 -10.15 -76.33 -8.39
C GLN A 296 -10.58 -77.13 -7.17
N LYS A 297 -11.12 -76.47 -6.14
CA LYS A 297 -11.60 -77.12 -4.92
C LYS A 297 -12.74 -78.10 -5.21
N GLU A 298 -13.76 -77.69 -5.96
CA GLU A 298 -14.89 -78.57 -6.29
C GLU A 298 -14.48 -79.68 -7.26
N ARG A 299 -13.54 -79.42 -8.17
CA ARG A 299 -12.97 -80.46 -9.06
C ARG A 299 -12.24 -81.54 -8.27
N ASP A 300 -11.44 -81.14 -7.28
CA ASP A 300 -10.65 -82.08 -6.48
C ASP A 300 -11.53 -82.83 -5.44
N ALA A 301 -12.68 -82.26 -5.06
CA ALA A 301 -13.67 -82.89 -4.17
C ALA A 301 -14.51 -83.99 -4.84
N VAL A 302 -14.61 -83.99 -6.18
CA VAL A 302 -15.43 -84.97 -6.93
C VAL A 302 -14.54 -85.87 -7.77
N THR A 303 -14.48 -87.16 -7.41
CA THR A 303 -13.73 -88.13 -8.21
C THR A 303 -14.31 -88.28 -9.62
N GLU A 304 -13.48 -88.60 -10.61
CA GLU A 304 -13.94 -88.82 -11.98
C GLU A 304 -15.00 -89.94 -12.07
N GLU A 305 -14.89 -90.94 -11.20
CA GLU A 305 -15.83 -92.05 -11.12
C GLU A 305 -17.19 -91.62 -10.53
N THR A 306 -17.19 -90.74 -9.52
CA THR A 306 -18.41 -90.09 -9.04
C THR A 306 -19.12 -89.35 -10.18
N ARG A 307 -18.40 -88.55 -10.97
CA ARG A 307 -18.98 -87.78 -12.10
C ARG A 307 -19.65 -88.67 -13.14
N ARG A 308 -19.07 -89.84 -13.43
CA ARG A 308 -19.64 -90.82 -14.36
C ARG A 308 -20.93 -91.48 -13.83
N LEU A 309 -21.03 -91.64 -12.51
CA LEU A 309 -22.16 -92.32 -11.85
C LEU A 309 -23.28 -91.39 -11.38
N VAL A 310 -23.12 -90.06 -11.48
CA VAL A 310 -24.11 -89.08 -10.95
C VAL A 310 -25.50 -89.24 -11.56
N ALA A 311 -25.64 -89.51 -12.87
CA ALA A 311 -26.95 -89.73 -13.48
C ALA A 311 -27.70 -90.93 -12.84
N LEU A 312 -26.97 -91.94 -12.37
CA LEU A 312 -27.54 -93.07 -11.63
C LEU A 312 -27.94 -92.65 -10.21
N PHE A 313 -27.15 -91.80 -9.54
CA PHE A 313 -27.49 -91.25 -8.23
C PHE A 313 -28.72 -90.33 -8.26
N GLU A 314 -28.85 -89.48 -9.27
CA GLU A 314 -30.02 -88.63 -9.50
C GLU A 314 -31.28 -89.47 -9.78
N SER A 315 -31.16 -90.49 -10.65
CA SER A 315 -32.24 -91.43 -10.95
C SER A 315 -32.66 -92.22 -9.70
N ALA A 316 -31.71 -92.60 -8.85
CA ALA A 316 -31.98 -93.26 -7.57
C ALA A 316 -32.76 -92.34 -6.61
N LEU A 317 -32.39 -91.05 -6.51
CA LEU A 317 -33.07 -90.07 -5.66
C LEU A 317 -34.43 -89.62 -6.19
N ALA A 318 -34.72 -89.82 -7.48
CA ALA A 318 -36.02 -89.53 -8.09
C ALA A 318 -37.10 -90.55 -7.69
N VAL A 319 -36.73 -91.71 -7.12
CA VAL A 319 -37.67 -92.69 -6.59
C VAL A 319 -38.17 -92.22 -5.22
N PRO A 320 -39.48 -91.97 -5.01
CA PRO A 320 -40.00 -91.39 -3.75
C PRO A 320 -39.64 -92.20 -2.50
N ALA A 321 -39.65 -93.54 -2.61
CA ALA A 321 -39.28 -94.43 -1.51
C ALA A 321 -37.81 -94.28 -1.07
N VAL A 322 -36.91 -93.94 -2.00
CA VAL A 322 -35.50 -93.65 -1.71
C VAL A 322 -35.34 -92.22 -1.16
N HIS A 323 -36.09 -91.27 -1.72
CA HIS A 323 -36.04 -89.87 -1.31
C HIS A 323 -36.48 -89.68 0.14
N ASP A 324 -37.58 -90.29 0.58
CA ASP A 324 -38.15 -90.08 1.92
C ASP A 324 -37.70 -91.13 2.96
N CYS A 325 -36.60 -91.84 2.71
CA CYS A 325 -36.09 -92.89 3.58
C CYS A 325 -35.72 -92.35 4.99
N LYS A 326 -36.56 -92.65 5.98
CA LYS A 326 -36.40 -92.25 7.41
C LYS A 326 -35.99 -93.42 8.32
N ALA A 327 -36.03 -94.65 7.82
CA ALA A 327 -35.63 -95.87 8.51
C ALA A 327 -35.06 -96.88 7.50
N PRO A 328 -34.18 -97.81 7.92
CA PRO A 328 -33.62 -98.83 7.02
C PRO A 328 -34.70 -99.63 6.30
N MET A 329 -34.56 -99.76 4.97
CA MET A 329 -35.49 -100.51 4.13
C MET A 329 -34.77 -101.31 3.04
N ASP A 330 -35.49 -102.25 2.44
CA ASP A 330 -35.02 -102.99 1.28
C ASP A 330 -34.76 -102.03 0.11
N CYS A 331 -33.62 -102.18 -0.56
CA CYS A 331 -33.25 -101.26 -1.64
C CYS A 331 -34.14 -101.52 -2.87
N PRO A 332 -34.95 -100.56 -3.32
CA PRO A 332 -35.86 -100.76 -4.45
C PRO A 332 -35.13 -100.85 -5.81
N LEU A 333 -33.83 -100.56 -5.84
CA LEU A 333 -33.01 -100.60 -7.07
C LEU A 333 -32.36 -101.95 -7.31
N CYS A 334 -31.92 -102.64 -6.24
CA CYS A 334 -31.21 -103.92 -6.34
C CYS A 334 -31.87 -105.07 -5.57
N GLY A 335 -32.96 -104.81 -4.85
CA GLY A 335 -33.72 -105.80 -4.08
C GLY A 335 -33.03 -106.30 -2.81
N SER A 336 -31.88 -105.72 -2.42
CA SER A 336 -31.13 -106.18 -1.26
C SER A 336 -31.80 -105.78 0.06
N PRO A 337 -32.06 -106.72 0.99
CA PRO A 337 -32.87 -106.47 2.18
C PRO A 337 -32.19 -105.54 3.18
N VAL A 338 -32.94 -104.58 3.74
CA VAL A 338 -32.53 -103.58 4.77
C VAL A 338 -31.23 -102.82 4.41
N SER A 339 -30.92 -102.72 3.12
CA SER A 339 -29.61 -102.22 2.63
C SER A 339 -29.60 -100.73 2.32
N LEU A 340 -30.77 -100.10 2.17
CA LEU A 340 -30.90 -98.67 1.97
C LEU A 340 -31.18 -98.00 3.32
N THR A 341 -30.13 -97.45 3.92
CA THR A 341 -30.22 -96.72 5.20
C THR A 341 -30.27 -95.21 4.98
N PRO A 342 -30.79 -94.44 5.94
CA PRO A 342 -30.74 -92.98 5.90
C PRO A 342 -29.32 -92.42 5.68
N GLU A 343 -28.29 -93.06 6.23
CA GLU A 343 -26.88 -92.66 6.03
C GLU A 343 -26.41 -92.88 4.60
N ARG A 344 -26.81 -93.98 3.94
CA ARG A 344 -26.48 -94.26 2.54
C ARG A 344 -27.22 -93.34 1.57
N VAL A 345 -28.49 -93.03 1.83
CA VAL A 345 -29.23 -92.01 1.08
C VAL A 345 -28.59 -90.63 1.26
N THR A 346 -28.14 -90.30 2.48
CA THR A 346 -27.39 -89.07 2.76
C THR A 346 -26.06 -89.05 1.98
N HIS A 347 -25.36 -90.18 1.86
CA HIS A 347 -24.16 -90.28 1.02
C HIS A 347 -24.47 -90.04 -0.46
N ILE A 348 -25.52 -90.63 -1.02
CA ILE A 348 -25.94 -90.42 -2.42
C ILE A 348 -26.30 -88.95 -2.65
N ARG A 349 -27.06 -88.32 -1.74
CA ARG A 349 -27.36 -86.88 -1.79
C ARG A 349 -26.09 -86.04 -1.80
N LYS A 350 -25.10 -86.35 -0.94
CA LYS A 350 -23.80 -85.66 -0.93
C LYS A 350 -23.03 -85.80 -2.24
N GLN A 351 -23.08 -86.95 -2.92
CA GLN A 351 -22.41 -87.14 -4.21
C GLN A 351 -23.09 -86.34 -5.34
N VAL A 352 -24.42 -86.28 -5.36
CA VAL A 352 -25.18 -85.46 -6.32
C VAL A 352 -24.94 -83.97 -6.05
N GLU A 353 -25.00 -83.54 -4.79
CA GLU A 353 -24.70 -82.17 -4.36
C GLU A 353 -23.27 -81.75 -4.72
N ALA A 354 -22.27 -82.61 -4.50
CA ALA A 354 -20.89 -82.32 -4.86
C ALA A 354 -20.70 -82.18 -6.39
N ASN A 355 -21.36 -83.03 -7.20
CA ASN A 355 -21.32 -82.88 -8.66
C ASN A 355 -22.06 -81.63 -9.15
N GLN A 356 -23.18 -81.28 -8.53
CA GLN A 356 -23.91 -80.04 -8.81
C GLN A 356 -23.03 -78.82 -8.54
N ASN A 357 -22.35 -78.79 -7.37
CA ASN A 357 -21.40 -77.74 -7.02
C ASN A 357 -20.24 -77.64 -8.02
N TYR A 358 -19.71 -78.78 -8.49
CA TYR A 358 -18.68 -78.81 -9.55
C TYR A 358 -19.19 -78.22 -10.88
N GLN A 359 -20.38 -78.62 -11.34
CA GLN A 359 -20.98 -78.09 -12.58
C GLN A 359 -21.28 -76.59 -12.48
N ASP A 360 -21.74 -76.12 -11.32
CA ASP A 360 -22.00 -74.71 -11.09
C ASP A 360 -20.70 -73.89 -11.01
N ALA A 361 -19.64 -74.44 -10.41
CA ALA A 361 -18.30 -73.84 -10.42
C ALA A 361 -17.70 -73.81 -11.84
N GLU A 362 -17.90 -74.86 -12.64
CA GLU A 362 -17.46 -74.94 -14.05
C GLU A 362 -18.14 -73.88 -14.91
N ARG A 363 -19.48 -73.75 -14.81
CA ARG A 363 -20.25 -72.70 -15.51
C ARG A 363 -19.82 -71.30 -15.09
N THR A 364 -19.59 -71.10 -13.79
CA THR A 364 -19.16 -69.82 -13.22
C THR A 364 -17.77 -69.43 -13.73
N LEU A 365 -16.82 -70.37 -13.77
CA LEU A 365 -15.48 -70.14 -14.30
C LEU A 365 -15.50 -69.90 -15.82
N SER A 366 -16.24 -70.70 -16.59
CA SER A 366 -16.38 -70.55 -18.05
C SER A 366 -16.94 -69.17 -18.43
N THR A 367 -17.98 -68.71 -17.70
CA THR A 367 -18.54 -67.36 -17.86
C THR A 367 -17.51 -66.29 -17.52
N GLY A 368 -16.76 -66.47 -16.43
CA GLY A 368 -15.67 -65.57 -16.03
C GLY A 368 -14.56 -65.45 -17.08
N LEU A 369 -14.10 -66.59 -17.64
CA LEU A 369 -13.07 -66.63 -18.68
C LEU A 369 -13.54 -65.98 -19.99
N THR A 370 -14.78 -66.21 -20.41
CA THR A 370 -15.36 -65.60 -21.61
C THR A 370 -15.49 -64.08 -21.48
N PHE A 371 -15.92 -63.60 -20.32
CA PHE A 371 -15.99 -62.18 -20.01
C PHE A 371 -14.60 -61.53 -20.07
N MET A 372 -13.58 -62.22 -19.55
CA MET A 372 -12.20 -61.75 -19.57
C MET A 372 -11.60 -61.72 -20.98
N ASP A 373 -11.86 -62.71 -21.84
CA ASP A 373 -11.44 -62.66 -23.25
C ASP A 373 -12.00 -61.42 -23.96
N THR A 374 -13.29 -61.11 -23.71
CA THR A 374 -13.96 -59.94 -24.27
C THR A 374 -13.30 -58.64 -23.79
N LYS A 375 -12.99 -58.52 -22.50
CA LYS A 375 -12.26 -57.36 -21.95
C LYS A 375 -10.89 -57.18 -22.61
N VAL A 376 -10.10 -58.25 -22.71
CA VAL A 376 -8.78 -58.20 -23.35
C VAL A 376 -8.90 -57.83 -24.84
N GLN A 377 -9.93 -58.30 -25.54
CA GLN A 377 -10.17 -57.93 -26.93
C GLN A 377 -10.50 -56.44 -27.12
N VAL A 378 -11.27 -55.83 -26.21
CA VAL A 378 -11.55 -54.39 -26.23
C VAL A 378 -10.25 -53.59 -26.03
N LEU A 379 -9.37 -54.02 -25.13
CA LEU A 379 -8.08 -53.38 -24.88
C LEU A 379 -7.14 -53.46 -26.08
N ILE A 380 -7.09 -54.59 -26.78
CA ILE A 380 -6.35 -54.73 -28.04
C ILE A 380 -6.83 -53.66 -29.05
N ARG A 381 -8.15 -53.53 -29.24
CA ARG A 381 -8.71 -52.53 -30.16
C ARG A 381 -8.42 -51.09 -29.70
N GLY A 382 -8.51 -50.83 -28.41
CA GLY A 382 -8.21 -49.53 -27.83
C GLY A 382 -6.75 -49.12 -27.97
N ALA A 383 -5.81 -50.03 -27.69
CA ALA A 383 -4.39 -49.83 -27.89
C ALA A 383 -4.05 -49.56 -29.38
N GLU A 384 -4.70 -50.28 -30.29
CA GLU A 384 -4.56 -50.06 -31.73
C GLU A 384 -5.02 -48.66 -32.16
N GLN A 385 -6.18 -48.20 -31.66
CA GLN A 385 -6.75 -46.88 -31.97
C GLN A 385 -6.05 -45.71 -31.27
N ALA A 386 -5.35 -45.98 -30.16
CA ALA A 386 -4.60 -44.98 -29.41
C ALA A 386 -3.25 -44.63 -30.06
N LYS A 387 -2.79 -45.43 -31.03
CA LYS A 387 -1.65 -45.07 -31.88
C LYS A 387 -2.02 -43.89 -32.79
N PRO A 388 -1.13 -42.91 -32.98
CA PRO A 388 -1.27 -41.91 -34.04
C PRO A 388 -1.50 -42.56 -35.41
N LYS A 389 -2.37 -41.98 -36.25
CA LYS A 389 -2.69 -42.52 -37.58
C LYS A 389 -1.45 -42.83 -38.42
N PHE A 390 -0.39 -42.02 -38.34
CA PHE A 390 0.85 -42.30 -39.07
C PHE A 390 1.53 -43.63 -38.68
N MET A 391 1.26 -44.17 -37.49
CA MET A 391 1.77 -45.47 -37.04
C MET A 391 0.88 -46.64 -37.51
N GLN A 392 -0.33 -46.35 -38.00
CA GLN A 392 -1.28 -47.34 -38.49
C GLN A 392 -1.12 -47.61 -40.00
N ILE A 393 -0.41 -46.74 -40.71
CA ILE A 393 -0.14 -46.83 -42.15
C ILE A 393 1.33 -47.15 -42.43
N THR A 394 1.60 -47.64 -43.63
CA THR A 394 2.94 -48.06 -44.04
C THR A 394 3.90 -46.88 -44.22
N GLY A 395 5.20 -47.16 -44.23
CA GLY A 395 6.23 -46.16 -44.56
C GLY A 395 6.10 -45.60 -45.98
N ALA A 396 5.60 -46.40 -46.93
CA ALA A 396 5.37 -45.98 -48.31
C ALA A 396 4.20 -44.98 -48.39
N GLU A 397 3.08 -45.29 -47.73
CA GLU A 397 1.89 -44.41 -47.69
C GLU A 397 2.20 -43.07 -47.02
N ARG A 398 2.96 -43.06 -45.90
CA ARG A 398 3.41 -41.82 -45.26
C ARG A 398 4.21 -40.93 -46.21
N ARG A 399 5.14 -41.52 -46.96
CA ARG A 399 5.99 -40.79 -47.90
C ARG A 399 5.20 -40.25 -49.09
N GLN A 400 4.19 -40.99 -49.56
CA GLN A 400 3.29 -40.58 -50.63
C GLN A 400 2.46 -39.36 -50.21
N GLN A 401 2.02 -39.30 -48.96
CA GLN A 401 1.30 -38.16 -48.40
C GLN A 401 2.20 -37.01 -47.94
N GLY A 402 3.52 -37.07 -48.17
CA GLY A 402 4.45 -36.01 -47.77
C GLY A 402 4.80 -35.96 -46.26
N PHE A 403 4.37 -36.96 -45.47
CA PHE A 403 4.68 -37.05 -44.04
C PHE A 403 6.11 -37.57 -43.82
N ARG A 404 7.08 -36.65 -43.81
CA ARG A 404 8.50 -36.94 -43.65
C ARG A 404 9.12 -36.13 -42.50
N VAL A 405 10.14 -36.70 -41.86
CA VAL A 405 10.80 -36.12 -40.67
C VAL A 405 11.48 -34.79 -40.97
N ASP A 406 12.15 -34.69 -42.11
CA ASP A 406 12.75 -33.46 -42.62
C ASP A 406 11.71 -32.36 -42.82
N ARG A 407 10.55 -32.70 -43.40
CA ARG A 407 9.43 -31.76 -43.57
C ARG A 407 8.82 -31.33 -42.23
N ILE A 408 8.63 -32.25 -41.28
CA ILE A 408 8.18 -31.95 -39.91
C ILE A 408 9.17 -31.01 -39.22
N THR A 409 10.47 -31.29 -39.33
CA THR A 409 11.53 -30.45 -38.74
C THR A 409 11.52 -29.04 -39.33
N ALA A 410 11.36 -28.93 -40.65
CA ALA A 410 11.32 -27.66 -41.36
C ALA A 410 10.09 -26.83 -40.97
N LEU A 411 8.90 -27.45 -40.92
CA LEU A 411 7.65 -26.77 -40.55
C LEU A 411 7.62 -26.36 -39.07
N ALA A 412 8.15 -27.19 -38.17
CA ALA A 412 8.21 -26.87 -36.75
C ALA A 412 9.34 -25.90 -36.38
N ALA A 413 10.32 -25.71 -37.26
CA ALA A 413 11.58 -25.00 -36.99
C ALA A 413 12.28 -25.46 -35.68
N ASN A 414 12.07 -26.71 -35.27
CA ASN A 414 12.53 -27.24 -33.98
C ASN A 414 13.15 -28.64 -34.14
N PRO A 415 14.44 -28.73 -34.53
CA PRO A 415 15.14 -30.01 -34.69
C PRO A 415 15.26 -30.82 -33.39
N ILE A 416 15.41 -30.14 -32.24
CA ILE A 416 15.53 -30.77 -30.92
C ILE A 416 14.20 -31.41 -30.54
N GLY A 417 13.10 -30.67 -30.65
CA GLY A 417 11.75 -31.17 -30.41
C GLY A 417 11.36 -32.30 -31.35
N THR A 418 11.76 -32.22 -32.63
CA THR A 418 11.51 -33.30 -33.60
C THR A 418 12.25 -34.58 -33.22
N LYS A 419 13.50 -34.47 -32.76
CA LYS A 419 14.26 -35.63 -32.25
C LYS A 419 13.60 -36.22 -30.99
N ALA A 420 13.14 -35.40 -30.06
CA ALA A 420 12.43 -35.85 -28.87
C ALA A 420 11.13 -36.58 -29.21
N TRP A 421 10.32 -36.05 -30.13
CA TRP A 421 9.12 -36.69 -30.63
C TRP A 421 9.39 -38.02 -31.34
N LEU A 422 10.48 -38.14 -32.11
CA LEU A 422 10.87 -39.40 -32.73
C LEU A 422 11.23 -40.47 -31.70
N LEU A 423 11.96 -40.10 -30.64
CA LEU A 423 12.29 -41.01 -29.54
C LEU A 423 11.03 -41.47 -28.81
N ALA A 424 10.12 -40.54 -28.48
CA ALA A 424 8.84 -40.84 -27.85
C ALA A 424 7.95 -41.71 -28.74
N SER A 425 7.90 -41.43 -30.04
CA SER A 425 7.18 -42.22 -31.05
C SER A 425 7.72 -43.66 -31.15
N GLY A 426 9.04 -43.82 -31.14
CA GLY A 426 9.69 -45.13 -31.16
C GLY A 426 9.52 -45.91 -29.86
N LYS A 427 9.45 -45.23 -28.71
CA LYS A 427 9.10 -45.84 -27.41
C LYS A 427 7.64 -46.31 -27.42
N LEU A 428 6.71 -45.43 -27.83
CA LEU A 428 5.29 -45.74 -27.92
C LEU A 428 5.01 -46.96 -28.79
N TRP A 429 5.60 -47.03 -29.98
CA TRP A 429 5.46 -48.20 -30.86
C TRP A 429 5.92 -49.50 -30.18
N ARG A 430 7.11 -49.50 -29.57
CA ARG A 430 7.69 -50.70 -28.94
C ARG A 430 6.86 -51.17 -27.75
N GLU A 431 6.45 -50.26 -26.87
CA GLU A 431 5.64 -50.62 -25.69
C GLU A 431 4.23 -51.05 -26.09
N THR A 432 3.62 -50.43 -27.10
CA THR A 432 2.33 -50.89 -27.65
C THR A 432 2.44 -52.32 -28.19
N GLN A 433 3.50 -52.63 -28.95
CA GLN A 433 3.71 -53.99 -29.47
C GLN A 433 3.94 -55.03 -28.37
N LYS A 434 4.66 -54.67 -27.30
CA LYS A 434 4.80 -55.55 -26.13
C LYS A 434 3.47 -55.80 -25.43
N PHE A 435 2.67 -54.75 -25.24
CA PHE A 435 1.33 -54.84 -24.64
C PHE A 435 0.40 -55.73 -25.46
N LEU A 436 0.36 -55.56 -26.78
CA LEU A 436 -0.45 -56.38 -27.68
C LEU A 436 -0.06 -57.85 -27.65
N ARG A 437 1.25 -58.17 -27.65
CA ARG A 437 1.74 -59.55 -27.48
C ARG A 437 1.34 -60.15 -26.14
N ALA A 438 1.37 -59.37 -25.05
CA ALA A 438 0.92 -59.85 -23.75
C ALA A 438 -0.59 -60.13 -23.73
N CYS A 439 -1.39 -59.27 -24.37
CA CYS A 439 -2.82 -59.51 -24.56
C CYS A 439 -3.08 -60.81 -25.34
N GLU A 440 -2.38 -61.02 -26.45
CA GLU A 440 -2.50 -62.25 -27.25
C GLU A 440 -2.18 -63.50 -26.44
N VAL A 441 -1.09 -63.50 -25.67
CA VAL A 441 -0.73 -64.64 -24.81
C VAL A 441 -1.79 -64.93 -23.76
N ILE A 442 -2.38 -63.91 -23.12
CA ILE A 442 -3.49 -64.08 -22.17
C ILE A 442 -4.69 -64.72 -22.84
N ARG A 443 -5.06 -64.25 -24.04
CA ARG A 443 -6.19 -64.82 -24.80
C ARG A 443 -5.94 -66.26 -25.20
N GLU A 444 -4.73 -66.62 -25.61
CA GLU A 444 -4.38 -68.02 -25.89
C GLU A 444 -4.47 -68.91 -24.64
N CYS A 445 -4.05 -68.41 -23.46
CA CYS A 445 -4.27 -69.12 -22.20
C CYS A 445 -5.76 -69.30 -21.86
N ILE A 446 -6.59 -68.28 -22.08
CA ILE A 446 -8.04 -68.34 -21.85
C ILE A 446 -8.72 -69.34 -22.81
N LYS A 447 -8.37 -69.31 -24.10
CA LYS A 447 -8.89 -70.26 -25.09
C LYS A 447 -8.52 -71.70 -24.75
N ALA A 448 -7.27 -71.93 -24.33
CA ALA A 448 -6.83 -73.25 -23.90
C ALA A 448 -7.61 -73.75 -22.66
N ALA A 449 -7.92 -72.84 -21.72
CA ALA A 449 -8.73 -73.17 -20.54
C ALA A 449 -10.19 -73.51 -20.91
N LEU A 450 -10.80 -72.73 -21.82
CA LEU A 450 -12.18 -72.95 -22.28
C LEU A 450 -12.34 -74.24 -23.12
N ALA A 451 -11.26 -74.74 -23.74
CA ALA A 451 -11.29 -75.95 -24.55
C ALA A 451 -11.33 -77.26 -23.73
N ASP A 452 -10.73 -77.27 -22.53
CA ASP A 452 -10.73 -78.42 -21.62
C ASP A 452 -10.56 -77.94 -20.16
N LEU A 453 -11.66 -77.52 -19.52
CA LEU A 453 -11.66 -77.06 -18.12
C LEU A 453 -11.31 -78.19 -17.15
N GLY A 454 -11.78 -79.41 -17.41
CA GLY A 454 -11.57 -80.57 -16.56
C GLY A 454 -10.11 -80.98 -16.45
N GLY A 455 -9.37 -80.93 -17.57
CA GLY A 455 -7.93 -81.23 -17.66
C GLY A 455 -7.00 -80.03 -17.47
N TRP A 456 -7.52 -78.83 -17.25
CA TRP A 456 -6.70 -77.61 -17.20
C TRP A 456 -5.76 -77.58 -15.98
N LYS A 457 -4.44 -77.57 -16.23
CA LYS A 457 -3.36 -77.56 -15.22
C LYS A 457 -2.60 -76.23 -15.11
N ASN A 458 -2.77 -75.30 -16.04
CA ASN A 458 -1.98 -74.07 -16.15
C ASN A 458 -2.64 -72.84 -15.49
N THR A 459 -3.36 -73.05 -14.39
CA THR A 459 -4.17 -72.04 -13.68
C THR A 459 -3.33 -70.90 -13.11
N ASN A 460 -2.19 -71.21 -12.48
CA ASN A 460 -1.30 -70.21 -11.86
C ASN A 460 -0.63 -69.30 -12.90
N SER A 461 -0.45 -69.80 -14.13
CA SER A 461 0.17 -69.02 -15.22
C SER A 461 -0.76 -67.93 -15.75
N LEU A 462 -2.07 -68.15 -15.78
CA LEU A 462 -3.04 -67.13 -16.20
C LEU A 462 -3.16 -66.03 -15.14
N VAL A 463 -3.23 -66.40 -13.86
CA VAL A 463 -3.35 -65.45 -12.74
C VAL A 463 -2.10 -64.56 -12.63
N ASP A 464 -0.88 -65.12 -12.73
CA ASP A 464 0.37 -64.35 -12.70
C ASP A 464 0.50 -63.40 -13.92
N ARG A 465 -0.05 -63.77 -15.08
CA ARG A 465 -0.05 -62.88 -16.25
C ARG A 465 -1.06 -61.74 -16.10
N LEU A 466 -2.24 -62.02 -15.54
CA LEU A 466 -3.26 -61.01 -15.27
C LEU A 466 -2.81 -60.03 -14.18
N SER A 467 -2.13 -60.50 -13.13
CA SER A 467 -1.63 -59.62 -12.05
C SER A 467 -0.56 -58.65 -12.53
N ARG A 468 0.29 -59.06 -13.49
CA ARG A 468 1.30 -58.17 -14.11
C ARG A 468 0.71 -57.25 -15.17
N PHE A 469 -0.48 -57.54 -15.67
CA PHE A 469 -1.08 -56.82 -16.79
C PHE A 469 -1.45 -55.38 -16.45
N GLU A 470 -1.89 -55.14 -15.20
CA GLU A 470 -2.25 -53.78 -14.75
C GLU A 470 -1.03 -52.86 -14.76
N GLN A 471 0.13 -53.35 -14.32
CA GLN A 471 1.39 -52.61 -14.42
C GLN A 471 1.77 -52.34 -15.88
N MET A 472 1.61 -53.33 -16.77
CA MET A 472 1.90 -53.15 -18.20
C MET A 472 0.97 -52.13 -18.87
N HIS A 473 -0.29 -52.05 -18.45
CA HIS A 473 -1.24 -51.04 -18.92
C HIS A 473 -0.82 -49.64 -18.42
N ALA A 474 -0.50 -49.50 -17.12
CA ALA A 474 -0.03 -48.26 -16.54
C ALA A 474 1.28 -47.76 -17.19
N ASP A 475 2.22 -48.66 -17.46
CA ASP A 475 3.46 -48.35 -18.17
C ASP A 475 3.18 -47.82 -19.59
N LEU A 476 2.22 -48.42 -20.30
CA LEU A 476 1.83 -47.97 -21.63
C LEU A 476 1.11 -46.61 -21.58
N ASP A 477 0.24 -46.37 -20.60
CA ASP A 477 -0.43 -45.08 -20.40
C ASP A 477 0.58 -43.94 -20.12
N ALA A 478 1.59 -44.20 -19.28
CA ALA A 478 2.70 -43.28 -19.06
C ALA A 478 3.44 -42.96 -20.37
N VAL A 479 3.67 -43.95 -21.22
CA VAL A 479 4.29 -43.74 -22.54
C VAL A 479 3.38 -42.93 -23.48
N HIS A 480 2.05 -43.10 -23.39
CA HIS A 480 1.09 -42.26 -24.13
C HIS A 480 1.13 -40.79 -23.68
N ALA A 481 1.34 -40.53 -22.39
CA ALA A 481 1.52 -39.19 -21.83
C ALA A 481 2.86 -38.58 -22.26
N GLU A 482 3.96 -39.34 -22.20
CA GLU A 482 5.28 -38.90 -22.71
C GLU A 482 5.23 -38.50 -24.20
N TYR A 483 4.55 -39.30 -25.03
CA TYR A 483 4.32 -38.95 -26.43
C TYR A 483 3.52 -37.64 -26.55
N ALA A 484 2.47 -37.45 -25.75
CA ALA A 484 1.63 -36.25 -25.80
C ALA A 484 2.47 -35.00 -25.54
N ALA A 485 3.29 -35.04 -24.47
CA ALA A 485 4.18 -33.95 -24.09
C ALA A 485 5.21 -33.62 -25.17
N ALA A 486 5.73 -34.63 -25.89
CA ALA A 486 6.66 -34.41 -26.99
C ALA A 486 5.98 -33.94 -28.29
N ALA A 487 4.74 -34.36 -28.55
CA ALA A 487 4.00 -34.03 -29.77
C ALA A 487 3.35 -32.64 -29.72
N GLN A 488 2.92 -32.19 -28.54
CA GLN A 488 2.17 -30.93 -28.38
C GLN A 488 2.95 -29.68 -28.87
N PRO A 489 4.22 -29.46 -28.50
CA PRO A 489 4.98 -28.31 -29.00
C PRO A 489 5.18 -28.32 -30.52
N LEU A 490 5.31 -29.52 -31.11
CA LEU A 490 5.41 -29.66 -32.57
C LEU A 490 4.07 -29.34 -33.24
N ALA A 491 2.95 -29.86 -32.71
CA ALA A 491 1.63 -29.58 -33.25
C ALA A 491 1.32 -28.06 -33.20
N GLN A 492 1.68 -27.38 -32.11
CA GLN A 492 1.52 -25.93 -31.95
C GLN A 492 2.38 -25.11 -32.93
N ALA A 493 3.55 -25.61 -33.34
CA ALA A 493 4.43 -24.92 -34.29
C ALA A 493 4.07 -25.23 -35.76
N ILE A 494 3.74 -26.49 -36.07
CA ILE A 494 3.47 -26.94 -37.44
C ILE A 494 2.14 -26.37 -37.94
N LYS A 495 1.09 -26.34 -37.11
CA LYS A 495 -0.24 -25.88 -37.53
C LYS A 495 -0.23 -24.45 -38.09
N PRO A 496 0.30 -23.42 -37.40
CA PRO A 496 0.39 -22.06 -37.94
C PRO A 496 1.27 -21.94 -39.21
N ALA A 497 2.30 -22.78 -39.34
CA ALA A 497 3.18 -22.81 -40.52
C ALA A 497 2.45 -23.42 -41.73
N VAL A 498 1.70 -24.50 -41.52
CA VAL A 498 0.83 -25.10 -42.54
C VAL A 498 -0.28 -24.12 -42.93
N ASP A 499 -0.93 -23.46 -41.96
CA ASP A 499 -1.96 -22.47 -42.25
C ASP A 499 -1.43 -21.25 -43.00
N GLN A 500 -0.18 -20.86 -42.75
CA GLN A 500 0.47 -19.81 -43.52
C GLN A 500 0.72 -20.24 -44.97
N SER A 501 1.29 -21.43 -45.17
CA SER A 501 1.60 -21.98 -46.49
C SER A 501 0.32 -22.19 -47.33
N ALA A 502 -0.72 -22.75 -46.69
CA ALA A 502 -2.02 -23.02 -47.29
C ALA A 502 -2.89 -21.76 -47.47
N GLN A 503 -2.46 -20.60 -46.96
CA GLN A 503 -3.23 -19.35 -46.92
C GLN A 503 -4.59 -19.51 -46.20
N THR A 504 -4.62 -20.31 -45.13
CA THR A 504 -5.83 -20.64 -44.34
C THR A 504 -5.84 -20.03 -42.94
N ARG A 505 -4.95 -19.08 -42.64
CA ARG A 505 -4.96 -18.37 -41.34
C ARG A 505 -6.30 -17.69 -41.09
N GLY A 506 -6.88 -17.90 -39.91
CA GLY A 506 -8.18 -17.36 -39.51
C GLY A 506 -9.39 -18.22 -39.91
N TRP A 507 -9.22 -19.23 -40.78
CA TRP A 507 -10.36 -20.01 -41.30
C TRP A 507 -10.96 -20.92 -40.24
N GLU A 508 -10.13 -21.48 -39.36
CA GLU A 508 -10.59 -22.30 -38.25
C GLU A 508 -11.32 -21.47 -37.21
N GLU A 509 -10.82 -20.26 -36.91
CA GLU A 509 -11.49 -19.32 -36.04
C GLU A 509 -12.82 -18.86 -36.64
N LEU A 510 -12.90 -18.66 -37.96
CA LEU A 510 -14.17 -18.39 -38.67
C LEU A 510 -15.15 -19.55 -38.51
N LEU A 511 -14.69 -20.80 -38.64
CA LEU A 511 -15.52 -21.98 -38.42
C LEU A 511 -16.03 -22.06 -36.97
N ILE A 512 -15.17 -21.78 -35.99
CA ILE A 512 -15.53 -21.79 -34.56
C ILE A 512 -16.64 -20.77 -34.29
N VAL A 513 -16.47 -19.52 -34.73
CA VAL A 513 -17.48 -18.47 -34.49
C VAL A 513 -18.74 -18.64 -35.34
N ALA A 514 -18.62 -19.20 -36.55
CA ALA A 514 -19.77 -19.49 -37.41
C ALA A 514 -20.59 -20.69 -36.93
N ALA A 515 -19.97 -21.65 -36.22
CA ALA A 515 -20.66 -22.77 -35.61
C ALA A 515 -21.56 -22.32 -34.44
N ASP A 516 -21.11 -21.36 -33.63
CA ASP A 516 -21.87 -20.83 -32.48
C ASP A 516 -21.93 -19.28 -32.42
N PRO A 517 -22.81 -18.65 -33.22
CA PRO A 517 -23.03 -17.20 -33.23
C PRO A 517 -23.61 -16.68 -31.92
N ALA A 518 -24.34 -17.50 -31.17
CA ALA A 518 -24.90 -17.10 -29.89
C ALA A 518 -23.78 -16.87 -28.86
N ARG A 519 -22.76 -17.74 -28.85
CA ARG A 519 -21.54 -17.55 -28.05
C ARG A 519 -20.80 -16.27 -28.45
N LEU A 520 -20.60 -16.02 -29.75
CA LEU A 520 -19.96 -14.79 -30.23
C LEU A 520 -20.78 -13.54 -29.83
N PHE A 521 -22.09 -13.56 -30.04
CA PHE A 521 -22.96 -12.43 -29.71
C PHE A 521 -22.92 -12.11 -28.21
N LYS A 522 -23.00 -13.13 -27.35
CA LYS A 522 -22.90 -12.96 -25.90
C LYS A 522 -21.55 -12.36 -25.49
N ALA A 523 -20.45 -12.82 -26.07
CA ALA A 523 -19.12 -12.27 -25.82
C ALA A 523 -19.01 -10.80 -26.23
N LEU A 524 -19.52 -10.43 -27.41
CA LEU A 524 -19.57 -9.05 -27.89
C LEU A 524 -20.42 -8.15 -26.98
N GLN A 525 -21.57 -8.64 -26.50
CA GLN A 525 -22.41 -7.89 -25.55
C GLN A 525 -21.69 -7.62 -24.23
N LEU A 526 -21.03 -8.63 -23.66
CA LEU A 526 -20.26 -8.47 -22.41
C LEU A 526 -19.09 -7.50 -22.60
N PHE A 527 -18.38 -7.60 -23.73
CA PHE A 527 -17.30 -6.68 -24.08
C PHE A 527 -17.77 -5.22 -24.19
N ARG A 528 -18.88 -4.97 -24.90
CA ARG A 528 -19.47 -3.63 -25.03
C ARG A 528 -19.94 -3.09 -23.68
N LEU A 529 -20.65 -3.89 -22.88
CA LEU A 529 -21.11 -3.51 -21.55
C LEU A 529 -19.94 -3.14 -20.62
N HIS A 530 -18.87 -3.91 -20.65
CA HIS A 530 -17.65 -3.60 -19.90
C HIS A 530 -17.03 -2.28 -20.36
N ALA A 531 -16.86 -2.07 -21.68
CA ALA A 531 -16.33 -0.84 -22.23
C ALA A 531 -17.20 0.39 -21.88
N GLU A 532 -18.53 0.25 -21.90
CA GLU A 532 -19.47 1.29 -21.49
C GLU A 532 -19.33 1.65 -20.01
N LYS A 533 -19.19 0.66 -19.13
CA LYS A 533 -18.96 0.87 -17.69
C LYS A 533 -17.65 1.61 -17.43
N VAL A 534 -16.56 1.18 -18.07
CA VAL A 534 -15.25 1.87 -17.98
C VAL A 534 -15.37 3.32 -18.47
N ALA A 535 -16.05 3.54 -19.59
CA ALA A 535 -16.28 4.88 -20.12
C ALA A 535 -17.17 5.74 -19.19
N ALA A 536 -18.17 5.14 -18.53
CA ALA A 536 -19.02 5.82 -17.56
C ALA A 536 -18.24 6.28 -16.32
N ILE A 537 -17.37 5.42 -15.77
CA ILE A 537 -16.45 5.80 -14.68
C ILE A 537 -15.55 6.95 -15.12
N GLY A 538 -14.98 6.86 -16.34
CA GLY A 538 -14.15 7.93 -16.90
C GLY A 538 -14.89 9.27 -17.08
N ARG A 539 -16.20 9.25 -17.38
CA ARG A 539 -17.05 10.46 -17.39
C ARG A 539 -17.30 11.00 -15.98
N ALA A 540 -17.66 10.12 -15.03
CA ALA A 540 -17.88 10.51 -13.64
C ALA A 540 -16.66 11.19 -13.03
N VAL A 541 -15.45 10.66 -13.26
CA VAL A 541 -14.19 11.28 -12.80
C VAL A 541 -14.01 12.69 -13.37
N LYS A 542 -14.36 12.91 -14.65
CA LYS A 542 -14.27 14.25 -15.26
C LYS A 542 -15.29 15.22 -14.67
N GLU A 543 -16.51 14.75 -14.40
CA GLU A 543 -17.55 15.57 -13.77
C GLU A 543 -17.16 15.96 -12.34
N ILE A 544 -16.60 15.02 -11.56
CA ILE A 544 -16.04 15.28 -10.23
C ILE A 544 -14.89 16.27 -10.31
N ASP A 545 -13.95 16.12 -11.26
CA ASP A 545 -12.83 17.06 -11.45
C ASP A 545 -13.34 18.50 -11.72
N VAL A 546 -14.43 18.65 -12.48
CA VAL A 546 -15.07 19.96 -12.73
C VAL A 546 -15.74 20.51 -11.47
N ALA A 547 -16.48 19.68 -10.73
CA ALA A 547 -17.15 20.07 -9.49
C ALA A 547 -16.15 20.50 -8.41
N ASN A 548 -15.11 19.69 -8.18
CA ASN A 548 -14.02 20.01 -7.25
C ASN A 548 -13.33 21.32 -7.64
N GLY A 549 -13.15 21.56 -8.94
CA GLY A 549 -12.60 22.82 -9.44
C GLY A 549 -13.44 24.04 -9.05
N LYS A 550 -14.78 23.96 -9.15
CA LYS A 550 -15.67 25.05 -8.76
C LYS A 550 -15.59 25.37 -7.26
N VAL A 551 -15.62 24.34 -6.41
CA VAL A 551 -15.48 24.50 -4.95
C VAL A 551 -14.12 25.11 -4.62
N ALA A 552 -13.04 24.65 -5.27
CA ALA A 552 -11.73 25.21 -5.07
C ALA A 552 -11.67 26.70 -5.48
N ASP A 553 -12.25 27.08 -6.63
CA ASP A 553 -12.26 28.48 -7.08
C ASP A 553 -13.04 29.40 -6.13
N GLU A 554 -14.16 28.93 -5.59
CA GLU A 554 -14.95 29.65 -4.58
C GLU A 554 -14.13 29.87 -3.30
N LYS A 555 -13.58 28.79 -2.72
CA LYS A 555 -12.75 28.90 -1.51
C LYS A 555 -11.46 29.71 -1.72
N PHE A 556 -10.88 29.71 -2.92
CA PHE A 556 -9.76 30.58 -3.27
C PHE A 556 -10.16 32.06 -3.32
N GLY A 557 -11.41 32.36 -3.70
CA GLY A 557 -11.98 33.70 -3.61
C GLY A 557 -12.02 34.18 -2.17
N ASP A 558 -12.67 33.42 -1.29
CA ASP A 558 -12.78 33.74 0.13
C ASP A 558 -11.39 33.89 0.79
N LEU A 559 -10.48 32.95 0.54
CA LEU A 559 -9.11 33.03 1.05
C LEU A 559 -8.36 34.26 0.50
N SER A 560 -8.61 34.67 -0.75
CA SER A 560 -7.96 35.86 -1.31
C SER A 560 -8.42 37.12 -0.60
N ASP A 561 -9.71 37.24 -0.28
CA ASP A 561 -10.25 38.39 0.44
C ASP A 561 -9.68 38.47 1.87
N ASP A 562 -9.63 37.34 2.58
CA ASP A 562 -9.05 37.28 3.93
C ASP A 562 -7.54 37.61 3.94
N VAL A 563 -6.79 37.06 2.99
CA VAL A 563 -5.35 37.33 2.86
C VAL A 563 -5.10 38.80 2.54
N LEU A 564 -5.98 39.42 1.74
CA LEU A 564 -5.90 40.84 1.45
C LEU A 564 -6.16 41.69 2.70
N ASP A 565 -7.14 41.36 3.54
CA ASP A 565 -7.38 42.09 4.80
C ASP A 565 -6.15 42.02 5.73
N TRP A 566 -5.56 40.83 5.89
CA TRP A 566 -4.32 40.68 6.66
C TRP A 566 -3.14 41.42 6.03
N TRP A 567 -3.02 41.40 4.69
CA TRP A 567 -2.00 42.14 3.98
C TRP A 567 -2.10 43.65 4.25
N GLU A 568 -3.31 44.23 4.17
CA GLU A 568 -3.52 45.67 4.41
C GLU A 568 -3.25 46.07 5.87
N ARG A 569 -3.46 45.18 6.84
CA ARG A 569 -3.07 45.41 8.24
C ARG A 569 -1.57 45.41 8.43
N LEU A 570 -0.84 44.58 7.68
CA LEU A 570 0.63 44.49 7.76
C LEU A 570 1.30 45.65 7.00
N ARG A 571 0.86 45.89 5.77
CA ARG A 571 1.46 46.81 4.78
C ARG A 571 0.42 47.77 4.19
N PRO A 572 -0.16 48.66 5.02
CA PRO A 572 -1.21 49.57 4.57
C PRO A 572 -0.67 50.55 3.52
N GLY A 573 -1.46 50.80 2.48
CA GLY A 573 -1.19 51.89 1.52
C GLY A 573 -0.04 51.65 0.52
N GLU A 574 0.59 50.47 0.49
CA GLU A 574 1.63 50.17 -0.52
C GLU A 574 1.07 50.18 -1.95
N SER A 575 1.82 50.74 -2.89
CA SER A 575 1.47 50.74 -4.33
C SER A 575 1.55 49.36 -4.97
N THR A 576 2.30 48.44 -4.36
CA THR A 576 2.43 47.03 -4.78
C THR A 576 1.82 46.15 -3.68
N PHE A 577 0.70 45.50 -3.96
CA PHE A 577 -0.10 44.82 -2.94
C PHE A 577 -0.60 43.45 -3.43
N PHE A 578 -1.00 42.59 -2.49
CA PHE A 578 -1.57 41.29 -2.81
C PHE A 578 -2.87 41.46 -3.61
N SER A 579 -3.12 40.60 -4.60
CA SER A 579 -4.33 40.67 -5.41
C SER A 579 -5.20 39.42 -5.30
N SER A 580 -4.61 38.23 -5.48
CA SER A 580 -5.38 36.99 -5.37
C SER A 580 -4.47 35.77 -5.30
N VAL A 581 -4.97 34.70 -4.69
CA VAL A 581 -4.45 33.35 -4.88
C VAL A 581 -5.50 32.54 -5.63
N ARG A 582 -5.11 31.94 -6.76
CA ARG A 582 -6.08 31.23 -7.60
C ARG A 582 -5.43 30.12 -8.41
N ARG A 583 -6.25 29.17 -8.87
CA ARG A 583 -5.82 28.21 -9.88
C ARG A 583 -5.47 28.96 -11.16
N ARG A 584 -4.43 28.49 -11.86
CA ARG A 584 -3.98 29.11 -13.12
C ARG A 584 -5.06 29.13 -14.21
N SER A 585 -5.93 28.12 -14.20
CA SER A 585 -7.09 28.01 -15.09
C SER A 585 -8.11 27.07 -14.48
N ALA A 586 -9.35 27.09 -14.99
CA ALA A 586 -10.40 26.16 -14.54
C ALA A 586 -10.03 24.67 -14.66
N LYS A 587 -9.16 24.33 -15.63
CA LYS A 587 -8.66 22.96 -15.87
C LYS A 587 -7.40 22.63 -15.06
N ALA A 588 -6.73 23.63 -14.49
CA ALA A 588 -5.51 23.42 -13.73
C ALA A 588 -5.86 22.84 -12.35
N ARG A 589 -5.29 21.68 -12.05
CA ARG A 589 -5.41 21.03 -10.73
C ARG A 589 -4.21 21.27 -9.82
N ARG A 590 -3.02 21.46 -10.41
CA ARG A 590 -1.75 21.53 -9.68
C ARG A 590 -1.07 22.89 -9.74
N THR A 591 -1.52 23.78 -10.61
CA THR A 591 -0.86 25.08 -10.80
C THR A 591 -1.69 26.17 -10.15
N ILE A 592 -1.16 26.70 -9.06
CA ILE A 592 -1.74 27.79 -8.27
C ILE A 592 -0.82 29.00 -8.43
N ASP A 593 -1.42 30.08 -8.88
CA ASP A 593 -0.74 31.35 -9.08
C ASP A 593 -1.10 32.28 -7.92
N LEU A 594 -0.08 32.92 -7.34
CA LEU A 594 -0.25 34.03 -6.41
C LEU A 594 0.02 35.32 -7.17
N LYS A 595 -0.99 36.17 -7.26
CA LYS A 595 -0.98 37.39 -8.05
C LYS A 595 -0.88 38.63 -7.17
N VAL A 596 -0.18 39.62 -7.68
CA VAL A 596 0.02 40.93 -7.05
C VAL A 596 -0.42 42.02 -8.02
N ALA A 597 -0.91 43.11 -7.45
CA ALA A 597 -1.31 44.31 -8.14
C ALA A 597 -0.22 45.38 -7.96
N LEU A 598 0.17 46.02 -9.07
CA LEU A 598 1.08 47.17 -9.07
C LEU A 598 0.33 48.39 -9.59
N SER A 599 0.15 49.40 -8.76
CA SER A 599 -0.44 50.68 -9.15
C SER A 599 0.63 51.75 -9.32
N ALA A 600 0.52 52.56 -10.38
CA ALA A 600 1.30 53.79 -10.51
C ALA A 600 0.67 54.97 -9.77
N ASN A 601 -0.63 54.87 -9.43
CA ASN A 601 -1.39 55.91 -8.75
C ASN A 601 -1.48 55.61 -7.24
N ASP A 602 -1.38 56.65 -6.41
CA ASP A 602 -1.48 56.54 -4.95
C ASP A 602 -2.86 56.04 -4.47
N ASP A 603 -3.91 56.27 -5.26
CA ASP A 603 -5.26 55.76 -5.00
C ASP A 603 -5.47 54.29 -5.41
N ARG A 604 -4.40 53.61 -5.84
CA ARG A 604 -4.38 52.23 -6.33
C ARG A 604 -5.27 51.94 -7.54
N SER A 605 -5.67 52.98 -8.28
CA SER A 605 -6.47 52.82 -9.49
C SER A 605 -5.67 52.22 -10.67
N ASN A 606 -6.36 51.43 -11.51
CA ASN A 606 -5.80 50.78 -12.71
C ASN A 606 -4.52 49.92 -12.47
N PRO A 607 -4.56 48.95 -11.53
CA PRO A 607 -3.39 48.15 -11.20
C PRO A 607 -3.01 47.17 -12.31
N GLN A 608 -1.70 46.94 -12.47
CA GLN A 608 -1.14 45.90 -13.33
C GLN A 608 -0.94 44.61 -12.54
N ILE A 609 -1.48 43.49 -13.03
CA ILE A 609 -1.37 42.19 -12.36
C ILE A 609 -0.12 41.44 -12.80
N ARG A 610 0.67 40.94 -11.83
CA ARG A 610 1.88 40.12 -12.05
C ARG A 610 1.94 38.97 -11.04
N ASP A 611 2.87 38.04 -11.23
CA ASP A 611 3.13 36.96 -10.28
C ASP A 611 3.92 37.44 -9.06
N ALA A 612 3.46 37.09 -7.86
CA ALA A 612 4.04 37.54 -6.58
C ALA A 612 5.53 37.24 -6.49
N VAL A 613 5.93 36.01 -6.83
CA VAL A 613 7.31 35.52 -6.74
C VAL A 613 8.27 36.31 -7.64
N ALA A 614 7.76 36.92 -8.71
CA ALA A 614 8.58 37.70 -9.65
C ALA A 614 8.71 39.18 -9.28
N VAL A 615 7.88 39.68 -8.37
CA VAL A 615 7.75 41.12 -8.07
C VAL A 615 8.07 41.44 -6.62
N PHE A 616 7.52 40.68 -5.68
CA PHE A 616 7.66 40.95 -4.26
C PHE A 616 9.09 40.74 -3.78
N SER A 617 9.55 41.64 -2.90
CA SER A 617 10.79 41.48 -2.14
C SER A 617 10.70 40.28 -1.17
N GLN A 618 11.83 39.86 -0.61
CA GLN A 618 11.82 38.79 0.40
C GLN A 618 10.96 39.12 1.62
N SER A 619 10.94 40.37 2.10
CA SER A 619 10.10 40.72 3.24
C SER A 619 8.62 40.84 2.86
N GLN A 620 8.30 41.24 1.63
CA GLN A 620 6.92 41.19 1.10
C GLN A 620 6.41 39.75 0.97
N LEU A 621 7.21 38.82 0.45
CA LEU A 621 6.85 37.39 0.42
C LEU A 621 6.66 36.84 1.83
N HIS A 622 7.50 37.23 2.78
CA HIS A 622 7.36 36.86 4.19
C HIS A 622 6.03 37.36 4.80
N CYS A 623 5.66 38.62 4.54
CA CYS A 623 4.38 39.19 4.97
C CYS A 623 3.18 38.49 4.31
N LEU A 624 3.29 38.11 3.03
CA LEU A 624 2.26 37.34 2.35
C LEU A 624 2.10 35.94 2.96
N GLY A 625 3.22 35.27 3.28
CA GLY A 625 3.20 34.00 4.00
C GLY A 625 2.54 34.11 5.36
N LEU A 626 2.81 35.20 6.10
CA LEU A 626 2.17 35.48 7.39
C LEU A 626 0.67 35.73 7.22
N SER A 627 0.28 36.52 6.21
CA SER A 627 -1.13 36.80 5.89
C SER A 627 -1.91 35.52 5.60
N LEU A 628 -1.33 34.62 4.79
CA LEU A 628 -1.89 33.30 4.49
C LEU A 628 -2.07 32.44 5.75
N PHE A 629 -1.09 32.44 6.63
CA PHE A 629 -1.18 31.70 7.88
C PHE A 629 -2.27 32.28 8.81
N LEU A 630 -2.33 33.61 8.95
CA LEU A 630 -3.29 34.28 9.81
C LEU A 630 -4.74 34.11 9.31
N ALA A 631 -4.98 34.28 8.00
CA ALA A 631 -6.27 34.02 7.37
C ALA A 631 -6.77 32.60 7.72
N ARG A 632 -5.89 31.60 7.52
CA ARG A 632 -6.19 30.21 7.86
C ARG A 632 -6.41 29.97 9.35
N ALA A 633 -5.63 30.63 10.21
CA ALA A 633 -5.77 30.48 11.66
C ALA A 633 -7.14 30.98 12.15
N ILE A 634 -7.64 32.10 11.60
CA ILE A 634 -9.00 32.60 11.87
C ILE A 634 -10.05 31.61 11.37
N ASP A 635 -9.99 31.25 10.08
CA ASP A 635 -11.00 30.39 9.44
C ASP A 635 -11.15 29.03 10.14
N SER A 636 -10.02 28.46 10.59
CA SER A 636 -10.02 27.20 11.33
C SER A 636 -10.45 27.31 12.80
N GLY A 637 -10.74 28.52 13.31
CA GLY A 637 -11.15 28.75 14.69
C GLY A 637 -10.04 28.50 15.71
N ALA A 638 -8.78 28.79 15.36
CA ALA A 638 -7.65 28.61 16.27
C ALA A 638 -7.81 29.46 17.53
N GLY A 639 -7.81 28.84 18.72
CA GLY A 639 -7.92 29.58 19.99
C GLY A 639 -6.64 30.31 20.41
N PHE A 640 -5.49 29.95 19.82
CA PHE A 640 -4.21 30.62 20.00
C PHE A 640 -3.36 30.52 18.73
N VAL A 641 -2.36 31.40 18.59
CA VAL A 641 -1.30 31.30 17.58
C VAL A 641 0.06 31.48 18.22
N LEU A 642 1.05 30.69 17.79
CA LEU A 642 2.46 30.87 18.13
C LEU A 642 3.25 31.28 16.89
N LEU A 643 3.96 32.39 16.97
CA LEU A 643 4.67 33.00 15.84
C LEU A 643 6.17 33.05 16.17
N ASP A 644 7.00 32.30 15.44
CA ASP A 644 8.46 32.31 15.58
C ASP A 644 9.09 33.29 14.58
N ASP A 645 9.60 34.41 15.11
CA ASP A 645 10.16 35.52 14.33
C ASP A 645 9.24 35.95 13.16
N PRO A 646 7.98 36.39 13.43
CA PRO A 646 7.01 36.74 12.39
C PRO A 646 7.39 37.97 11.56
N VAL A 647 8.36 38.76 12.04
CA VAL A 647 8.84 39.96 11.39
C VAL A 647 10.36 39.89 11.26
N LEU A 648 10.86 40.11 10.04
CA LEU A 648 12.30 40.20 9.78
C LEU A 648 12.89 41.47 10.40
N THR A 649 14.10 41.37 10.96
CA THR A 649 14.79 42.49 11.63
C THR A 649 15.14 43.65 10.70
N SER A 650 15.14 43.43 9.39
CA SER A 650 15.43 44.44 8.37
C SER A 650 14.21 45.27 7.93
N ASP A 651 13.01 44.99 8.46
CA ASP A 651 11.76 45.57 7.99
C ASP A 651 11.19 46.57 9.02
N ASP A 652 11.73 47.80 9.02
CA ASP A 652 11.47 48.83 10.03
C ASP A 652 10.03 49.38 9.97
N ASP A 653 9.47 49.53 8.77
CA ASP A 653 8.15 50.13 8.55
C ASP A 653 7.00 49.17 8.91
N PHE A 654 7.26 47.87 8.84
CA PHE A 654 6.28 46.81 9.08
C PHE A 654 6.12 46.46 10.57
N ARG A 655 7.20 46.51 11.35
CA ARG A 655 7.20 46.12 12.78
C ARG A 655 6.09 46.80 13.62
N PRO A 656 5.86 48.11 13.50
CA PRO A 656 4.81 48.79 14.26
C PRO A 656 3.40 48.30 13.92
N ASN A 657 3.13 48.02 12.64
CA ASN A 657 1.83 47.53 12.18
C ASN A 657 1.55 46.12 12.70
N PHE A 658 2.57 45.25 12.71
CA PHE A 658 2.43 43.93 13.33
C PHE A 658 2.15 44.05 14.84
N ALA A 659 2.97 44.83 15.56
CA ALA A 659 2.83 45.00 17.00
C ALA A 659 1.50 45.67 17.40
N SER A 660 0.86 46.42 16.49
CA SER A 660 -0.40 47.10 16.71
C SER A 660 -1.57 46.40 16.03
N SER A 661 -1.85 46.73 14.77
CA SER A 661 -3.07 46.34 14.04
C SER A 661 -3.28 44.83 13.92
N VAL A 662 -2.21 44.04 13.78
CA VAL A 662 -2.32 42.57 13.67
C VAL A 662 -2.65 41.94 15.02
N ILE A 663 -1.88 42.27 16.06
CA ILE A 663 -2.14 41.75 17.41
C ILE A 663 -3.51 42.20 17.89
N GLU A 664 -3.91 43.45 17.61
CA GLU A 664 -5.25 43.96 17.92
C GLU A 664 -6.34 43.10 17.28
N ALA A 665 -6.26 42.87 15.97
CA ALA A 665 -7.23 42.07 15.23
C ALA A 665 -7.31 40.62 15.74
N LEU A 666 -6.17 40.00 16.09
CA LEU A 666 -6.13 38.65 16.65
C LEU A 666 -6.77 38.60 18.05
N LEU A 667 -6.45 39.56 18.91
CA LEU A 667 -7.03 39.65 20.26
C LEU A 667 -8.54 39.90 20.21
N ASP A 668 -9.00 40.75 19.29
CA ASP A 668 -10.42 41.06 19.10
C ASP A 668 -11.19 39.87 18.49
N ALA A 669 -10.52 39.03 17.68
CA ALA A 669 -11.01 37.72 17.26
C ALA A 669 -10.99 36.66 18.40
N GLY A 670 -10.52 37.03 19.60
CA GLY A 670 -10.49 36.14 20.77
C GLY A 670 -9.33 35.14 20.79
N ILE A 671 -8.30 35.36 19.97
CA ILE A 671 -7.14 34.50 19.81
C ILE A 671 -6.01 34.94 20.75
N GLN A 672 -5.46 33.99 21.52
CA GLN A 672 -4.26 34.23 22.30
C GLN A 672 -3.01 34.28 21.39
N VAL A 673 -2.14 35.27 21.58
CA VAL A 673 -0.97 35.49 20.71
C VAL A 673 0.33 35.24 21.48
N ILE A 674 1.17 34.33 20.98
CA ILE A 674 2.50 34.05 21.54
C ILE A 674 3.54 34.40 20.47
N VAL A 675 4.32 35.46 20.71
CA VAL A 675 5.35 35.93 19.77
C VAL A 675 6.74 35.58 20.30
N LEU A 676 7.48 34.77 19.56
CA LEU A 676 8.92 34.60 19.77
C LEU A 676 9.64 35.56 18.85
N THR A 677 10.58 36.35 19.38
CA THR A 677 11.31 37.32 18.57
C THR A 677 12.76 37.50 18.98
N GLN A 678 13.66 37.63 18.01
CA GLN A 678 15.02 38.09 18.23
C GLN A 678 15.13 39.61 18.36
N ASP A 679 14.14 40.35 17.86
CA ASP A 679 14.15 41.80 17.90
C ASP A 679 13.70 42.30 19.27
N TYR A 680 14.66 42.89 19.98
CA TYR A 680 14.43 43.43 21.30
C TYR A 680 13.48 44.63 21.28
N SER A 681 13.45 45.40 20.18
CA SER A 681 12.55 46.56 20.05
C SER A 681 11.10 46.11 19.94
N THR A 682 10.82 45.16 19.04
CA THR A 682 9.48 44.55 18.89
C THR A 682 9.01 43.89 20.18
N TRP A 683 9.89 43.12 20.85
CA TRP A 683 9.57 42.52 22.15
C TRP A 683 9.13 43.57 23.19
N LYS A 684 9.84 44.71 23.27
CA LYS A 684 9.47 45.82 24.15
C LYS A 684 8.17 46.50 23.76
N ASP A 685 7.98 46.82 22.48
CA ASP A 685 6.77 47.47 21.98
C ASP A 685 5.53 46.64 22.31
N ILE A 686 5.53 45.34 21.99
CA ILE A 686 4.41 44.44 22.29
C ILE A 686 4.08 44.47 23.80
N GLY A 687 5.10 44.32 24.66
CA GLY A 687 4.87 44.32 26.10
C GLY A 687 4.33 45.65 26.64
N HIS A 688 4.86 46.78 26.17
CA HIS A 688 4.39 48.10 26.60
C HIS A 688 2.98 48.40 26.08
N ARG A 689 2.76 48.20 24.78
CA ARG A 689 1.50 48.52 24.09
C ARG A 689 0.34 47.72 24.65
N TRP A 690 0.54 46.43 24.88
CA TRP A 690 -0.50 45.50 25.34
C TRP A 690 -0.53 45.28 26.85
N ARG A 691 0.25 46.05 27.62
CA ARG A 691 0.27 45.97 29.09
C ARG A 691 -1.11 46.12 29.71
N HIS A 692 -1.93 47.01 29.14
CA HIS A 692 -3.30 47.27 29.60
C HIS A 692 -4.24 46.05 29.43
N ARG A 693 -3.90 45.12 28.53
CA ARG A 693 -4.59 43.83 28.35
C ARG A 693 -3.85 42.66 29.03
N GLY A 694 -2.89 42.93 29.91
CA GLY A 694 -2.17 41.89 30.67
C GLY A 694 -1.06 41.17 29.91
N ALA A 695 -0.42 41.84 28.93
CA ALA A 695 0.71 41.28 28.21
C ALA A 695 1.85 40.85 29.15
N ALA A 696 2.47 39.71 28.84
CA ALA A 696 3.62 39.19 29.58
C ALA A 696 4.88 39.15 28.72
N GLN A 697 6.03 39.39 29.35
CA GLN A 697 7.33 39.40 28.69
C GLN A 697 8.27 38.37 29.30
N PHE A 698 8.82 37.49 28.44
CA PHE A 698 9.75 36.44 28.82
C PHE A 698 11.06 36.54 28.03
N GLN A 699 12.10 35.89 28.53
CA GLN A 699 13.40 35.81 27.87
C GLN A 699 13.94 34.38 27.88
N LEU A 700 14.49 33.97 26.75
CA LEU A 700 15.19 32.70 26.58
C LEU A 700 16.70 32.93 26.65
N VAL A 701 17.37 32.23 27.56
CA VAL A 701 18.81 32.34 27.78
C VAL A 701 19.42 30.95 27.87
N ARG A 702 20.44 30.69 27.07
CA ARG A 702 21.22 29.45 27.06
C ARG A 702 22.68 29.77 27.40
N ASP A 703 23.06 29.51 28.64
CA ASP A 703 24.42 29.72 29.13
C ASP A 703 25.37 28.58 28.71
N ASN A 704 24.90 27.34 28.66
CA ASN A 704 25.65 26.18 28.16
C ASN A 704 24.71 25.10 27.57
N ALA A 705 25.25 24.20 26.76
CA ALA A 705 24.44 23.25 25.98
C ALA A 705 23.78 22.12 26.81
N VAL A 706 24.35 21.77 27.98
CA VAL A 706 23.87 20.69 28.86
C VAL A 706 22.73 21.15 29.75
N ALA A 707 22.90 22.32 30.41
CA ALA A 707 21.83 22.99 31.14
C ALA A 707 20.70 23.39 30.17
N GLY A 708 21.07 23.71 28.94
CA GLY A 708 20.16 24.08 27.87
C GLY A 708 19.57 25.47 28.05
N THR A 709 18.47 25.71 27.36
CA THR A 709 17.73 26.97 27.38
C THR A 709 16.97 27.10 28.69
N GLU A 710 17.12 28.23 29.36
CA GLU A 710 16.37 28.66 30.53
C GLU A 710 15.35 29.73 30.15
N VAL A 711 14.18 29.69 30.77
CA VAL A 711 13.14 30.72 30.59
C VAL A 711 13.13 31.65 31.81
N ARG A 712 13.25 32.96 31.58
CA ARG A 712 13.25 33.98 32.63
C ARG A 712 12.09 34.97 32.44
N SER A 713 11.40 35.30 33.53
CA SER A 713 10.43 36.41 33.56
C SER A 713 11.18 37.75 33.52
N GLN A 714 10.56 38.79 32.96
CA GLN A 714 11.07 40.16 33.00
C GLN A 714 11.33 40.68 34.42
N ASP A 715 10.69 40.11 35.45
CA ASP A 715 10.97 40.45 36.85
C ASP A 715 12.44 40.17 37.26
N ASP A 716 13.22 39.53 36.39
CA ASP A 716 14.65 39.26 36.57
C ASP A 716 15.55 40.06 35.58
N ASP A 717 15.14 41.28 35.18
CA ASP A 717 15.85 42.21 34.27
C ASP A 717 17.35 42.35 34.60
N LEU A 718 17.70 42.37 35.90
CA LEU A 718 19.09 42.45 36.34
C LEU A 718 19.90 41.17 36.03
N ALA A 719 19.30 39.97 36.06
CA ALA A 719 19.98 38.75 35.60
C ALA A 719 20.35 38.85 34.12
N THR A 720 19.44 39.41 33.32
CA THR A 720 19.61 39.53 31.88
C THR A 720 20.70 40.51 31.54
N MET A 721 20.73 41.67 32.18
CA MET A 721 21.80 42.65 32.01
C MET A 721 23.18 42.06 32.38
N LEU A 722 23.25 41.21 33.41
CA LEU A 722 24.47 40.48 33.78
C LEU A 722 24.92 39.47 32.70
N VAL A 723 23.99 38.76 32.07
CA VAL A 723 24.32 37.81 30.99
C VAL A 723 24.74 38.55 29.72
N GLN A 724 24.03 39.61 29.33
CA GLN A 724 24.31 40.39 28.13
C GLN A 724 25.66 41.11 28.18
N ALA A 725 26.18 41.44 29.38
CA ALA A 725 27.50 42.05 29.54
C ALA A 725 28.65 41.03 29.42
N LYS A 726 28.40 39.74 29.71
CA LYS A 726 29.44 38.70 29.86
C LYS A 726 30.30 38.48 28.61
N PRO A 727 29.77 38.40 27.37
CA PRO A 727 30.59 38.19 26.17
C PRO A 727 31.60 39.33 25.95
N PHE A 728 31.17 40.56 26.23
CA PHE A 728 31.96 41.78 26.06
C PHE A 728 33.06 41.91 27.12
N ILE A 729 32.75 41.53 28.37
CA ILE A 729 33.69 41.50 29.50
C ILE A 729 34.86 40.53 29.27
N LEU A 730 34.58 39.39 28.61
CA LEU A 730 35.56 38.33 28.37
C LEU A 730 36.35 38.52 27.07
N SER A 731 36.05 39.55 26.28
CA SER A 731 36.72 39.79 25.01
C SER A 731 38.19 40.19 25.19
N HIS A 732 39.03 39.77 24.24
CA HIS A 732 40.42 40.22 24.12
C HIS A 732 40.53 41.58 23.39
N ASP A 733 39.46 42.03 22.74
CA ASP A 733 39.36 43.30 22.04
C ASP A 733 39.11 44.46 23.02
N GLY A 734 39.84 45.56 22.86
CA GLY A 734 39.73 46.76 23.67
C GLY A 734 38.37 47.45 23.56
N ASP A 735 37.80 47.54 22.36
CA ASP A 735 36.53 48.25 22.13
C ASP A 735 35.34 47.44 22.63
N GLN A 736 35.38 46.12 22.45
CA GLN A 736 34.42 45.20 23.06
C GLN A 736 34.46 45.28 24.59
N ARG A 737 35.63 45.48 25.20
CA ARG A 737 35.74 45.68 26.66
C ARG A 737 35.21 47.04 27.11
N LYS A 738 35.31 48.10 26.31
CA LYS A 738 34.63 49.40 26.58
C LYS A 738 33.12 49.23 26.59
N GLU A 739 32.58 48.49 25.62
CA GLU A 739 31.16 48.15 25.57
C GLU A 739 30.76 47.27 26.77
N GLY A 740 31.61 46.32 27.16
CA GLY A 740 31.43 45.49 28.35
C GLY A 740 31.39 46.30 29.64
N ALA A 741 32.28 47.30 29.80
CA ALA A 741 32.28 48.23 30.91
C ALA A 741 31.01 49.09 30.95
N THR A 742 30.59 49.63 29.80
CA THR A 742 29.37 50.43 29.65
C THR A 742 28.12 49.64 30.04
N ARG A 743 28.01 48.39 29.57
CA ARG A 743 26.92 47.48 29.94
C ARG A 743 26.95 47.17 31.43
N LEU A 744 28.11 46.82 31.99
CA LEU A 744 28.23 46.48 33.40
C LEU A 744 27.92 47.67 34.32
N ARG A 745 28.28 48.89 33.92
CA ARG A 745 27.90 50.13 34.62
C ARG A 745 26.38 50.31 34.68
N ARG A 746 25.68 50.14 33.54
CA ARG A 746 24.21 50.18 33.51
C ARG A 746 23.61 49.10 34.41
N THR A 747 24.22 47.91 34.48
CA THR A 747 23.79 46.83 35.36
C THR A 747 23.98 47.18 36.84
N ILE A 748 25.10 47.82 37.22
CA ILE A 748 25.33 48.31 38.59
C ILE A 748 24.28 49.37 38.97
N GLU A 749 24.02 50.32 38.07
CA GLU A 749 22.98 51.34 38.27
C GLU A 749 21.60 50.71 38.44
N ARG A 750 21.26 49.69 37.63
CA ARG A 750 20.01 48.95 37.75
C ARG A 750 19.89 48.21 39.09
N PHE A 751 20.95 47.53 39.54
CA PHE A 751 20.97 46.86 40.84
C PHE A 751 20.64 47.82 41.99
N CYS A 752 21.26 49.00 41.99
CA CYS A 752 20.99 50.02 43.00
C CYS A 752 19.55 50.51 42.97
N LYS A 753 18.96 50.73 41.77
CA LYS A 753 17.57 51.14 41.63
C LYS A 753 16.60 50.05 42.13
N GLU A 754 16.85 48.79 41.80
CA GLU A 754 16.05 47.65 42.29
C GLU A 754 16.14 47.49 43.82
N LEU A 755 17.33 47.68 44.40
CA LEU A 755 17.53 47.65 45.85
C LEU A 755 16.73 48.74 46.56
N LEU A 756 16.68 49.95 45.99
CA LEU A 756 15.93 51.08 46.53
C LEU A 756 14.43 50.88 46.41
N VAL A 757 13.93 50.40 45.26
CA VAL A 757 12.51 50.09 45.07
C VAL A 757 12.07 49.00 46.04
N LYS A 758 12.84 47.92 46.18
CA LYS A 758 12.58 46.85 47.16
C LYS A 758 12.51 47.38 48.59
N SER A 759 13.40 48.30 48.97
CA SER A 759 13.36 48.93 50.28
C SER A 759 12.15 49.87 50.46
N ARG A 760 11.73 50.59 49.43
CA ARG A 760 10.54 51.47 49.48
C ARG A 760 9.26 50.67 49.61
N HIS A 761 9.15 49.55 48.88
CA HIS A 761 8.04 48.60 49.02
C HIS A 761 7.99 48.02 50.44
N ALA A 762 9.13 47.60 50.99
CA ALA A 762 9.21 47.11 52.37
C ALA A 762 8.80 48.17 53.42
N ASN A 763 8.92 49.46 53.08
CA ASN A 763 8.53 50.59 53.94
C ASN A 763 7.11 51.11 53.63
N GLY A 764 6.30 50.38 52.85
CA GLY A 764 4.88 50.66 52.62
C GLY A 764 4.55 51.47 51.37
N ASP A 765 5.54 51.83 50.55
CA ASP A 765 5.32 52.48 49.25
C ASP A 765 5.23 51.43 48.13
N ASN A 766 4.04 50.83 47.97
CA ASN A 766 3.76 49.83 46.94
C ASN A 766 3.73 50.42 45.51
N THR A 767 3.83 51.74 45.38
CA THR A 767 3.84 52.44 44.09
C THR A 767 5.23 52.80 43.59
N ALA A 768 6.28 52.57 44.38
CA ALA A 768 7.64 52.90 43.96
C ALA A 768 8.04 52.10 42.71
N MET A 769 8.62 52.79 41.73
CA MET A 769 9.07 52.19 40.48
C MET A 769 10.53 52.55 40.17
N ILE A 770 11.16 51.75 39.30
CA ILE A 770 12.53 52.01 38.84
C ILE A 770 12.60 53.31 38.03
N THR A 771 11.49 53.68 37.36
CA THR A 771 11.32 54.92 36.60
C THR A 771 11.38 56.18 37.46
N ASP A 772 11.19 56.07 38.78
CA ASP A 772 11.38 57.18 39.75
C ASP A 772 12.85 57.68 39.77
N TYR A 773 13.75 56.92 39.15
CA TYR A 773 15.17 57.18 39.01
C TYR A 773 15.60 57.41 37.56
N ASP A 774 14.66 57.64 36.64
CA ASP A 774 14.98 58.08 35.28
C ASP A 774 15.48 59.52 35.29
N GLY A 775 16.50 59.82 34.46
CA GLY A 775 17.19 61.10 34.46
C GLY A 775 18.16 61.35 35.63
N LYS A 776 18.21 60.44 36.63
CA LYS A 776 19.17 60.51 37.74
C LYS A 776 20.46 59.74 37.43
N ASN A 777 21.60 60.35 37.73
CA ASN A 777 22.92 59.74 37.63
C ASN A 777 23.22 58.87 38.86
N TYR A 778 24.18 57.96 38.76
CA TYR A 778 24.59 57.09 39.88
C TYR A 778 24.90 57.87 41.17
N GLY A 779 25.49 59.07 41.06
CA GLY A 779 25.78 59.94 42.21
C GLY A 779 24.53 60.34 43.00
N ASP A 780 23.37 60.46 42.35
CA ASP A 780 22.13 60.99 42.95
C ASP A 780 21.44 59.97 43.88
N PHE A 781 21.68 58.67 43.68
CA PHE A 781 21.01 57.61 44.43
C PHE A 781 21.96 56.58 45.07
N SER A 782 23.24 56.53 44.69
CA SER A 782 24.19 55.52 45.17
C SER A 782 24.40 55.54 46.69
N ALA A 783 24.42 56.70 47.33
CA ALA A 783 24.56 56.79 48.80
C ALA A 783 23.41 56.08 49.53
N GLN A 784 22.18 56.22 49.01
CA GLN A 784 20.99 55.55 49.55
C GLN A 784 21.09 54.04 49.32
N ALA A 785 21.50 53.60 48.13
CA ALA A 785 21.67 52.18 47.82
C ALA A 785 22.79 51.54 48.68
N LEU A 786 23.91 52.24 48.88
CA LEU A 786 25.01 51.79 49.74
C LEU A 786 24.59 51.67 51.21
N ALA A 787 23.69 52.52 51.70
CA ALA A 787 23.16 52.44 53.06
C ALA A 787 22.38 51.14 53.31
N LEU A 788 21.73 50.59 52.27
CA LEU A 788 20.96 49.35 52.33
C LEU A 788 21.83 48.08 52.31
N LEU A 789 23.13 48.18 52.01
CA LEU A 789 24.06 47.06 52.02
C LEU A 789 24.55 46.73 53.45
N THR A 790 23.69 46.10 54.25
CA THR A 790 23.93 45.82 55.68
C THR A 790 24.40 44.40 56.01
N ARG A 791 24.31 43.44 55.07
CA ARG A 791 24.59 42.01 55.34
C ARG A 791 26.07 41.69 55.57
N ASN A 792 27.00 42.49 55.01
CA ASN A 792 28.44 42.35 55.22
C ASN A 792 29.13 43.71 55.07
N PRO A 793 30.01 44.11 56.02
CA PRO A 793 30.72 45.39 55.95
C PRO A 793 31.50 45.63 54.64
N ALA A 794 32.01 44.56 54.00
CA ALA A 794 32.75 44.64 52.75
C ALA A 794 31.87 44.95 51.53
N HIS A 795 30.55 44.76 51.59
CA HIS A 795 29.64 44.90 50.44
C HIS A 795 29.60 46.34 49.89
N LYS A 796 29.68 47.34 50.78
CA LYS A 796 29.78 48.75 50.38
C LYS A 796 31.05 49.04 49.59
N GLY A 797 32.18 48.50 50.05
CA GLY A 797 33.47 48.60 49.38
C GLY A 797 33.49 47.88 48.02
N LYS A 798 32.90 46.69 47.95
CA LYS A 798 32.78 45.90 46.71
C LYS A 798 31.96 46.62 45.63
N LEU A 799 30.79 47.15 45.98
CA LEU A 799 29.96 47.89 45.02
C LEU A 799 30.69 49.15 44.51
N THR A 800 31.35 49.87 45.42
CA THR A 800 32.12 51.08 45.07
C THR A 800 33.31 50.74 44.16
N ALA A 801 34.06 49.69 44.47
CA ALA A 801 35.17 49.23 43.64
C ALA A 801 34.69 48.75 42.25
N ALA A 802 33.60 47.97 42.22
CA ALA A 802 33.00 47.49 40.97
C ALA A 802 32.56 48.65 40.07
N TYR A 803 31.93 49.69 40.62
CA TYR A 803 31.57 50.90 39.86
C TYR A 803 32.80 51.65 39.37
N ASN A 804 33.82 51.82 40.21
CA ASN A 804 35.08 52.48 39.82
C ASN A 804 35.81 51.76 38.70
N TYR A 805 35.77 50.41 38.66
CA TYR A 805 36.38 49.64 37.58
C TYR A 805 35.71 49.82 36.21
N VAL A 806 34.43 50.21 36.18
CA VAL A 806 33.64 50.36 34.95
C VAL A 806 33.37 51.80 34.56
N THR A 807 33.90 52.77 35.33
CA THR A 807 33.66 54.21 35.13
C THR A 807 34.61 54.92 34.16
N PRO A 808 35.91 54.55 34.01
CA PRO A 808 36.81 55.18 33.04
C PRO A 808 36.17 55.27 31.64
N GLY A 809 36.24 56.46 31.05
CA GLY A 809 35.29 56.93 30.03
C GLY A 809 35.66 56.52 28.60
N PRO A 810 34.66 56.38 27.70
CA PRO A 810 34.80 55.75 26.39
C PRO A 810 35.60 56.51 25.32
N HIS A 811 36.13 57.70 25.62
CA HIS A 811 36.72 58.56 24.58
C HIS A 811 38.23 58.80 24.63
N ASP A 812 38.96 58.50 25.73
CA ASP A 812 40.44 58.60 25.75
C ASP A 812 41.16 57.69 26.78
N ASP A 813 40.44 56.87 27.57
CA ASP A 813 41.05 56.03 28.60
C ASP A 813 41.45 54.63 28.10
N THR A 814 42.49 54.05 28.71
CA THR A 814 42.82 52.63 28.53
C THR A 814 41.64 51.78 29.01
N PRO A 815 41.10 50.88 28.17
CA PRO A 815 39.93 50.07 28.54
C PRO A 815 40.22 49.23 29.80
N PRO A 816 39.24 49.06 30.71
CA PRO A 816 39.43 48.24 31.90
C PRO A 816 39.96 46.85 31.54
N SER A 817 40.91 46.35 32.34
CA SER A 817 41.44 45.00 32.13
C SER A 817 40.33 43.95 32.26
N SER A 818 40.46 42.84 31.55
CA SER A 818 39.49 41.74 31.65
C SER A 818 39.41 41.20 33.08
N SER A 819 40.49 41.28 33.85
CA SER A 819 40.53 40.95 35.28
C SER A 819 39.66 41.90 36.12
N GLN A 820 39.77 43.23 35.92
CA GLN A 820 38.93 44.22 36.63
C GLN A 820 37.45 44.02 36.33
N LEU A 821 37.09 43.79 35.06
CA LEU A 821 35.70 43.54 34.66
C LEU A 821 35.16 42.21 35.19
N LYS A 822 35.99 41.16 35.25
CA LYS A 822 35.61 39.88 35.88
C LYS A 822 35.34 40.04 37.39
N VAL A 823 36.17 40.80 38.10
CA VAL A 823 35.98 41.09 39.53
C VAL A 823 34.69 41.88 39.74
N ALA A 824 34.47 42.95 38.98
CA ALA A 824 33.24 43.75 39.07
C ALA A 824 31.98 42.91 38.80
N LEU A 825 32.00 42.05 37.78
CA LEU A 825 30.90 41.13 37.46
C LEU A 825 30.67 40.10 38.58
N GLY A 826 31.75 39.57 39.16
CA GLY A 826 31.68 38.60 40.26
C GLY A 826 31.10 39.21 41.54
N ASP A 827 31.57 40.40 41.91
CA ASP A 827 31.07 41.13 43.07
C ASP A 827 29.59 41.50 42.90
N LEU A 828 29.19 41.97 41.71
CA LEU A 828 27.79 42.31 41.43
C LEU A 828 26.87 41.08 41.47
N LYS A 829 27.33 39.92 40.98
CA LYS A 829 26.57 38.65 41.10
C LYS A 829 26.38 38.24 42.57
N GLY A 830 27.43 38.38 43.38
CA GLY A 830 27.34 38.12 44.82
C GLY A 830 26.35 39.05 45.51
N LEU A 831 26.45 40.36 45.24
CA LEU A 831 25.54 41.37 45.79
C LEU A 831 24.09 41.15 45.36
N LYS A 832 23.84 40.81 44.09
CA LYS A 832 22.51 40.44 43.62
C LYS A 832 21.94 39.28 44.44
N LYS A 833 22.70 38.19 44.55
CA LYS A 833 22.29 37.00 45.30
C LYS A 833 21.99 37.34 46.76
N ASP A 834 22.80 38.19 47.37
CA ASP A 834 22.66 38.52 48.79
C ASP A 834 21.54 39.51 49.09
N TYR A 835 21.08 40.34 48.16
CA TYR A 835 20.08 41.39 48.48
C TYR A 835 18.80 41.35 47.65
N LEU A 836 18.86 40.82 46.42
CA LEU A 836 17.73 40.77 45.49
C LEU A 836 17.28 39.35 45.16
N GLY A 837 18.12 38.34 45.42
CA GLY A 837 17.79 36.92 45.26
C GLY A 837 17.00 36.31 46.41
#